data_AF-A0A5D3A289-F1
#
_entry.id   AF-A0A5D3A289-F1
#
_cell.length_a   1.000
_cell.length_b   1.000
_cell.length_c   1.000
_cell.angle_alpha   90.00
_cell.angle_beta   90.00
_cell.angle_gamma   90.00
#
_symmetry.space_group_name_H-M   'P 1'
#
loop_
_entity.id
_entity.type
_entity.pdbx_description
1 polymer ?
#
loop_
_entity_poly.entity_id
_entity_poly.type
_entity_poly.pdbx_seq_one_letter_code
_entity_poly.pdbx_strand_id
1 'polypeptide(L)'
;MFDLHINCALLQSSIAANFPNSSHPHPLFFIQNHNNEVKPDCPVCQKPISGPFYHCSDCTYPTLFNIHTECAELELAPKIQHPFHPKHPLTLLPAPYFGECDLCGKAIWGISYNCYDCKFSLHINCALLQSSIVANFTSSLHPHPLFFIQNHNNEVDSDCPGCQKPMSGPFYHCLDCRYPRVYNLHKECAELPLEINHPCDRKHPLTLLPQRPTHPQKCSCYLCRIQWKGFVYSCSLCNFDLSLDDFLFSPPTITVPSHEHPWMLVSRKMSFVCDFCGTDGDHSPYHCDTCVLFVHKNCISLPRHIRITRHRHTISLSYYCRQNRIEDWMCKICYEEVDISYGHYHCPASRCRYIAHVRCATDKAIWDGTIMLKGYDERSGEVLHKPSNLITDIVEQISIGELMVASEIKHSYHDHNLRLTLSGKTKDDDSQCDGCTRPISTPFYGCEQCEFFLHKDCAELPKQMPHPFHKHLLTLSNTHDENGYSWCSACHRWYHGFQYQCYEGDCSFNIDIQCMLLSETLKHPSHHEHSLFLVHNNQETSCSACFKTLNSGNVAYRCMKRCDFSLDVGCATLPFIAWYKYDRHPLSLTYSDDSEPSQHYCDLCEKEREPNRWFYYCADCDNSLHLNCAIGDLPYMKLGNKFKYYRHKHPFIVVKNIWNCPPCKVCGEVCNGQALECKESECNFTVHRSCHWRLK
;
A
#
# COMPACT_ATOMS: atom_id res chain seq x y z
N MET A 1 -2.61 32.66 8.04
CA MET A 1 -3.88 33.39 7.85
C MET A 1 -4.10 33.43 6.35
N PHE A 2 -4.72 32.37 5.82
CA PHE A 2 -4.99 32.24 4.39
C PHE A 2 -6.48 32.53 4.19
N ASP A 3 -6.79 33.74 3.74
CA ASP A 3 -8.09 34.11 3.19
C ASP A 3 -8.27 33.42 1.84
N LEU A 4 -9.09 32.37 1.79
CA LEU A 4 -9.65 31.84 0.54
C LEU A 4 -10.83 32.74 0.15
N HIS A 5 -10.54 33.85 -0.53
CA HIS A 5 -11.56 34.59 -1.27
C HIS A 5 -12.10 33.69 -2.39
N ILE A 6 -13.34 33.23 -2.21
CA ILE A 6 -14.17 32.66 -3.28
C ILE A 6 -14.31 33.76 -4.34
N ASN A 7 -13.63 33.58 -5.47
CA ASN A 7 -13.75 34.51 -6.60
C ASN A 7 -15.17 34.44 -7.17
N CYS A 8 -15.85 35.58 -7.06
CA CYS A 8 -17.13 35.92 -7.64
C CYS A 8 -17.24 35.52 -9.13
N ALA A 9 -18.17 34.63 -9.44
CA ALA A 9 -18.76 34.54 -10.77
C ALA A 9 -20.26 34.25 -10.63
N LEU A 10 -21.06 35.29 -10.96
CA LEU A 10 -22.52 35.29 -11.14
C LEU A 10 -23.40 35.14 -9.88
N LEU A 11 -23.48 36.23 -9.10
CA LEU A 11 -24.68 36.57 -8.33
C LEU A 11 -25.82 36.89 -9.31
N GLN A 12 -26.68 35.91 -9.59
CA GLN A 12 -28.03 36.16 -10.09
C GLN A 12 -29.06 35.67 -9.06
N SER A 13 -29.81 36.64 -8.54
CA SER A 13 -31.13 36.54 -7.90
C SER A 13 -31.33 35.55 -6.75
N SER A 14 -31.51 36.16 -5.59
CA SER A 14 -32.15 35.69 -4.35
C SER A 14 -33.28 34.67 -4.53
N ILE A 15 -33.02 33.42 -4.17
CA ILE A 15 -34.01 32.55 -3.52
C ILE A 15 -33.28 31.86 -2.36
N ALA A 16 -33.55 32.29 -1.13
CA ALA A 16 -33.25 31.49 0.04
C ALA A 16 -34.11 30.22 -0.08
N ALA A 17 -33.50 29.07 -0.39
CA ALA A 17 -34.20 27.82 -0.20
C ALA A 17 -34.43 27.66 1.31
N ASN A 18 -35.69 27.47 1.70
CA ASN A 18 -36.03 27.07 3.06
C ASN A 18 -35.59 25.62 3.25
N PHE A 19 -34.28 25.39 3.42
CA PHE A 19 -33.85 24.19 4.14
C PHE A 19 -34.49 24.31 5.53
N PRO A 20 -35.19 23.27 6.04
CA PRO A 20 -36.00 23.42 7.24
C PRO A 20 -35.16 24.05 8.35
N ASN A 21 -35.60 25.23 8.84
CA ASN A 21 -34.90 26.13 9.78
C ASN A 21 -34.39 25.46 11.08
N SER A 22 -34.62 24.17 11.28
CA SER A 22 -34.12 23.34 12.36
C SER A 22 -32.83 22.57 12.06
N SER A 23 -32.41 22.47 10.78
CA SER A 23 -31.33 21.55 10.37
C SER A 23 -29.98 22.24 10.11
N HIS A 24 -29.99 23.54 9.78
CA HIS A 24 -28.80 24.38 9.68
C HIS A 24 -29.17 25.85 10.00
N PRO A 25 -28.42 26.57 10.86
CA PRO A 25 -28.85 27.88 11.38
C PRO A 25 -28.53 29.07 10.46
N HIS A 26 -27.72 28.89 9.42
CA HIS A 26 -27.25 29.98 8.55
C HIS A 26 -27.98 30.01 7.19
N PRO A 27 -28.11 31.19 6.57
CA PRO A 27 -28.67 31.31 5.22
C PRO A 27 -27.78 30.62 4.18
N LEU A 28 -28.43 30.03 3.17
CA LEU A 28 -27.76 29.30 2.09
C LEU A 28 -27.89 30.06 0.75
N PHE A 29 -26.80 30.07 -0.02
CA PHE A 29 -26.69 30.77 -1.31
C PHE A 29 -26.55 29.76 -2.46
N PHE A 30 -27.35 29.92 -3.51
CA PHE A 30 -27.30 29.05 -4.69
C PHE A 30 -26.09 29.39 -5.57
N ILE A 31 -25.35 28.36 -6.00
CA ILE A 31 -24.19 28.44 -6.88
C ILE A 31 -24.44 27.51 -8.08
N GLN A 32 -24.42 28.07 -9.29
CA GLN A 32 -24.75 27.33 -10.52
C GLN A 32 -23.53 26.65 -11.16
N ASN A 33 -22.32 27.21 -11.01
CA ASN A 33 -21.08 26.73 -11.62
C ASN A 33 -19.89 26.89 -10.65
N HIS A 34 -19.02 25.88 -10.58
CA HIS A 34 -17.80 25.94 -9.75
C HIS A 34 -16.62 25.21 -10.43
N ASN A 35 -15.43 25.83 -10.44
CA ASN A 35 -14.20 25.30 -11.04
C ASN A 35 -13.15 24.87 -9.99
N ASN A 36 -13.55 24.21 -8.90
CA ASN A 36 -12.57 23.74 -7.89
C ASN A 36 -12.13 22.30 -8.16
N GLU A 37 -10.83 22.04 -7.98
CA GLU A 37 -10.23 20.70 -8.02
C GLU A 37 -10.63 19.85 -6.80
N VAL A 38 -10.98 20.47 -5.66
CA VAL A 38 -11.48 19.79 -4.46
C VAL A 38 -12.99 19.99 -4.34
N LYS A 39 -13.76 18.91 -4.46
CA LYS A 39 -15.22 18.90 -4.31
C LYS A 39 -15.59 18.46 -2.90
N PRO A 40 -16.08 19.35 -2.03
CA PRO A 40 -16.55 18.95 -0.70
C PRO A 40 -17.78 18.03 -0.82
N ASP A 41 -17.97 17.14 0.16
CA ASP A 41 -19.10 16.24 0.20
C ASP A 41 -20.36 16.91 0.76
N CYS A 42 -21.50 16.57 0.18
CA CYS A 42 -22.81 17.04 0.65
C CYS A 42 -23.15 16.41 2.02
N PRO A 43 -23.54 17.19 3.05
CA PRO A 43 -23.81 16.67 4.40
C PRO A 43 -25.11 15.85 4.50
N VAL A 44 -25.91 15.77 3.43
CA VAL A 44 -27.14 14.96 3.36
C VAL A 44 -26.88 13.62 2.68
N CYS A 45 -26.26 13.62 1.48
CA CYS A 45 -26.07 12.41 0.70
C CYS A 45 -24.63 11.85 0.73
N GLN A 46 -23.70 12.56 1.36
CA GLN A 46 -22.27 12.21 1.49
C GLN A 46 -21.55 11.92 0.17
N LYS A 47 -22.00 12.58 -0.90
CA LYS A 47 -21.36 12.53 -2.22
C LYS A 47 -20.71 13.87 -2.54
N PRO A 48 -19.63 13.87 -3.34
CA PRO A 48 -19.00 15.10 -3.78
C PRO A 48 -20.01 16.00 -4.50
N ILE A 49 -19.94 17.30 -4.23
CA ILE A 49 -20.77 18.27 -4.94
C ILE A 49 -20.43 18.24 -6.43
N SER A 50 -21.44 17.96 -7.26
CA SER A 50 -21.35 17.93 -8.72
C SER A 50 -22.54 18.67 -9.32
N GLY A 51 -22.28 19.76 -10.05
CA GLY A 51 -23.32 20.63 -10.58
C GLY A 51 -23.76 21.73 -9.61
N PRO A 52 -24.97 22.30 -9.78
CA PRO A 52 -25.47 23.39 -8.94
C PRO A 52 -25.71 22.94 -7.49
N PHE A 53 -25.44 23.83 -6.53
CA PHE A 53 -25.54 23.53 -5.09
C PHE A 53 -25.82 24.79 -4.27
N TYR A 54 -26.19 24.60 -3.01
CA TYR A 54 -26.32 25.67 -2.03
C TYR A 54 -25.12 25.69 -1.09
N HIS A 55 -24.60 26.88 -0.80
CA HIS A 55 -23.41 27.12 0.02
C HIS A 55 -23.75 28.01 1.22
N CYS A 56 -23.23 27.67 2.40
CA CYS A 56 -23.21 28.57 3.55
C CYS A 56 -21.90 29.38 3.60
N SER A 57 -21.99 30.70 3.48
CA SER A 57 -20.83 31.61 3.61
C SER A 57 -20.26 31.68 5.02
N ASP A 58 -21.09 31.40 6.03
CA ASP A 58 -20.74 31.59 7.44
C ASP A 58 -20.00 30.37 8.03
N CYS A 59 -20.02 29.24 7.32
CA CYS A 59 -19.32 28.03 7.73
C CYS A 59 -17.97 27.90 7.01
N THR A 60 -16.87 28.00 7.76
CA THR A 60 -15.50 27.84 7.23
C THR A 60 -14.97 26.42 7.44
N TYR A 61 -13.90 26.04 6.73
CA TYR A 61 -13.28 24.72 6.83
C TYR A 61 -12.85 24.41 8.28
N PRO A 62 -13.06 23.17 8.81
CA PRO A 62 -13.51 21.94 8.13
C PRO A 62 -15.04 21.75 8.09
N THR A 63 -15.82 22.74 8.54
CA THR A 63 -17.29 22.67 8.65
C THR A 63 -18.03 23.21 7.44
N LEU A 64 -17.40 23.22 6.25
CA LEU A 64 -18.00 23.70 5.01
C LEU A 64 -19.37 23.04 4.79
N PHE A 65 -20.42 23.86 4.70
CA PHE A 65 -21.78 23.38 4.54
C PHE A 65 -22.25 23.66 3.11
N ASN A 66 -22.06 22.66 2.24
CA ASN A 66 -22.44 22.70 0.84
C ASN A 66 -23.41 21.56 0.55
N ILE A 67 -24.60 21.84 0.02
CA ILE A 67 -25.65 20.84 -0.20
C ILE A 67 -26.13 20.86 -1.64
N HIS A 68 -26.31 19.69 -2.27
CA HIS A 68 -26.88 19.62 -3.62
C HIS A 68 -28.27 20.27 -3.67
N THR A 69 -28.64 20.87 -4.79
CA THR A 69 -29.99 21.45 -4.97
C THR A 69 -31.09 20.43 -4.67
N GLU A 70 -30.98 19.22 -5.23
CA GLU A 70 -31.92 18.12 -4.97
C GLU A 70 -31.97 17.72 -3.50
N CYS A 71 -30.84 17.77 -2.80
CA CYS A 71 -30.78 17.46 -1.37
C CYS A 71 -31.40 18.56 -0.50
N ALA A 72 -31.37 19.81 -0.96
CA ALA A 72 -31.98 20.94 -0.26
C ALA A 72 -33.51 20.94 -0.37
N GLU A 73 -34.04 20.35 -1.44
CA GLU A 73 -35.48 20.21 -1.70
C GLU A 73 -36.10 18.97 -1.03
N LEU A 74 -35.30 18.11 -0.36
CA LEU A 74 -35.78 16.95 0.38
C LEU A 74 -36.58 17.39 1.62
N GLU A 75 -37.86 17.03 1.67
CA GLU A 75 -38.69 17.20 2.86
C GLU A 75 -38.37 16.12 3.91
N LEU A 76 -37.49 16.46 4.87
CA LEU A 76 -37.11 15.58 5.98
C LEU A 76 -38.04 15.76 7.18
N ALA A 77 -38.71 14.69 7.60
CA ALA A 77 -39.53 14.71 8.81
C ALA A 77 -38.65 14.84 10.08
N PRO A 78 -38.98 15.70 11.06
CA PRO A 78 -38.18 15.86 12.29
C PRO A 78 -38.06 14.58 13.11
N LYS A 79 -39.06 13.71 13.02
CA LYS A 79 -39.07 12.38 13.62
C LYS A 79 -39.62 11.37 12.62
N ILE A 80 -38.97 10.21 12.52
CA ILE A 80 -39.43 9.09 11.69
C ILE A 80 -39.59 7.84 12.54
N GLN A 81 -40.58 7.02 12.21
CA GLN A 81 -40.68 5.67 12.74
C GLN A 81 -40.00 4.73 11.74
N HIS A 82 -38.81 4.25 12.08
CA HIS A 82 -38.04 3.41 11.16
C HIS A 82 -38.37 1.91 11.38
N PRO A 83 -38.58 1.10 10.32
CA PRO A 83 -38.88 -0.33 10.45
C PRO A 83 -37.79 -1.13 11.17
N PHE A 84 -36.53 -0.70 11.05
CA PHE A 84 -35.38 -1.30 11.76
C PHE A 84 -35.21 -0.81 13.21
N HIS A 85 -36.00 0.17 13.63
CA HIS A 85 -36.05 0.65 15.01
C HIS A 85 -37.50 0.96 15.42
N PRO A 86 -38.40 -0.04 15.44
CA PRO A 86 -39.84 0.19 15.59
C PRO A 86 -40.25 0.61 17.01
N LYS A 87 -39.38 0.39 18.01
CA LYS A 87 -39.67 0.65 19.42
C LYS A 87 -39.60 2.13 19.80
N HIS A 88 -38.72 2.89 19.15
CA HIS A 88 -38.63 4.34 19.39
C HIS A 88 -38.48 5.11 18.07
N PRO A 89 -39.08 6.30 17.96
CA PRO A 89 -38.88 7.15 16.80
C PRO A 89 -37.44 7.67 16.74
N LEU A 90 -36.88 7.77 15.54
CA LEU A 90 -35.59 8.42 15.30
C LEU A 90 -35.82 9.92 15.11
N THR A 91 -34.96 10.74 15.70
CA THR A 91 -34.99 12.21 15.62
C THR A 91 -33.92 12.70 14.66
N LEU A 92 -34.25 13.67 13.82
CA LEU A 92 -33.29 14.29 12.92
C LEU A 92 -32.33 15.19 13.72
N LEU A 93 -31.02 14.96 13.61
CA LEU A 93 -29.99 15.81 14.20
C LEU A 93 -29.36 16.73 13.14
N PRO A 94 -29.16 18.02 13.46
CA PRO A 94 -28.43 18.95 12.60
C PRO A 94 -26.94 18.61 12.52
N ALA A 95 -26.28 19.03 11.44
CA ALA A 95 -24.84 18.93 11.29
C ALA A 95 -24.09 19.94 12.20
N PRO A 96 -22.84 19.65 12.62
CA PRO A 96 -22.07 18.44 12.37
C PRO A 96 -22.32 17.35 13.43
N TYR A 97 -22.80 16.18 13.01
CA TYR A 97 -22.80 14.96 13.82
C TYR A 97 -21.72 14.00 13.29
N PHE A 98 -20.98 13.40 14.23
CA PHE A 98 -20.02 12.33 13.96
C PHE A 98 -20.52 11.06 14.66
N GLY A 99 -20.70 10.00 13.89
CA GLY A 99 -21.13 8.70 14.41
C GLY A 99 -20.93 7.61 13.37
N GLU A 100 -21.48 6.43 13.63
CA GLU A 100 -21.51 5.32 12.68
C GLU A 100 -22.96 4.99 12.36
N CYS A 101 -23.23 4.59 11.12
CA CYS A 101 -24.57 4.18 10.71
C CYS A 101 -24.79 2.71 11.07
N ASP A 102 -25.81 2.42 11.87
CA ASP A 102 -26.16 1.06 12.29
C ASP A 102 -26.62 0.16 11.12
N LEU A 103 -27.00 0.74 9.98
CA LEU A 103 -27.45 -0.02 8.81
C LEU A 103 -26.32 -0.37 7.84
N CYS A 104 -25.50 0.62 7.44
CA CYS A 104 -24.45 0.40 6.43
C CYS A 104 -23.04 0.26 7.03
N GLY A 105 -22.86 0.56 8.32
CA GLY A 105 -21.58 0.47 9.03
C GLY A 105 -20.57 1.59 8.69
N LYS A 106 -20.91 2.53 7.79
CA LYS A 106 -20.03 3.66 7.45
C LYS A 106 -20.13 4.80 8.46
N ALA A 107 -19.07 5.60 8.53
CA ALA A 107 -19.06 6.84 9.29
C ALA A 107 -20.14 7.80 8.78
N ILE A 108 -20.84 8.42 9.71
CA ILE A 108 -21.77 9.51 9.47
C ILE A 108 -20.99 10.82 9.62
N TRP A 109 -20.95 11.61 8.55
CA TRP A 109 -20.52 13.00 8.57
C TRP A 109 -21.67 13.88 8.05
N GLY A 110 -22.23 14.73 8.91
CA GLY A 110 -23.31 15.64 8.55
C GLY A 110 -24.62 15.40 9.30
N ILE A 111 -25.74 15.45 8.58
CA ILE A 111 -27.10 15.33 9.14
C ILE A 111 -27.46 13.84 9.24
N SER A 112 -28.14 13.43 10.33
CA SER A 112 -28.51 12.03 10.54
C SER A 112 -29.77 11.86 11.38
N TYR A 113 -30.37 10.67 11.31
CA TYR A 113 -31.46 10.27 12.20
C TYR A 113 -30.90 9.46 13.35
N ASN A 114 -31.23 9.83 14.59
CA ASN A 114 -30.73 9.14 15.77
C ASN A 114 -31.81 8.79 16.80
N CYS A 115 -31.54 7.78 17.61
CA CYS A 115 -32.21 7.53 18.88
C CYS A 115 -31.15 7.56 19.99
N TYR A 116 -31.25 8.55 20.87
CA TYR A 116 -30.31 8.72 21.98
C TYR A 116 -30.35 7.53 22.95
N ASP A 117 -31.55 7.08 23.31
CA ASP A 117 -31.74 6.03 24.33
C ASP A 117 -31.17 4.68 23.88
N CYS A 118 -31.25 4.37 22.59
CA CYS A 118 -30.79 3.11 22.02
C CYS A 118 -29.42 3.19 21.34
N LYS A 119 -28.80 4.38 21.31
CA LYS A 119 -27.58 4.67 20.54
C LYS A 119 -27.68 4.11 19.11
N PHE A 120 -28.77 4.43 18.43
CA PHE A 120 -29.06 3.96 17.08
C PHE A 120 -29.03 5.15 16.12
N SER A 121 -28.19 5.10 15.09
CA SER A 121 -27.94 6.21 14.17
C SER A 121 -28.00 5.74 12.72
N LEU A 122 -28.63 6.53 11.85
CA LEU A 122 -28.75 6.25 10.41
C LEU A 122 -28.36 7.47 9.58
N HIS A 123 -27.69 7.23 8.44
CA HIS A 123 -27.61 8.23 7.37
C HIS A 123 -29.02 8.61 6.90
N ILE A 124 -29.17 9.82 6.34
CA ILE A 124 -30.44 10.24 5.73
C ILE A 124 -30.87 9.27 4.64
N ASN A 125 -29.97 8.90 3.74
CA ASN A 125 -30.28 7.95 2.67
C ASN A 125 -30.64 6.57 3.22
N CYS A 126 -29.95 6.09 4.25
CA CYS A 126 -30.27 4.84 4.94
C CYS A 126 -31.65 4.86 5.62
N ALA A 127 -32.05 6.00 6.18
CA ALA A 127 -33.34 6.20 6.84
C ALA A 127 -34.52 6.32 5.85
N LEU A 128 -34.24 6.69 4.60
CA LEU A 128 -35.23 6.81 3.52
C LEU A 128 -35.39 5.53 2.70
N LEU A 129 -34.65 4.46 3.01
CA LEU A 129 -34.76 3.19 2.29
C LEU A 129 -36.14 2.57 2.47
N GLN A 130 -36.78 2.22 1.34
CA GLN A 130 -38.01 1.44 1.36
C GLN A 130 -37.68 -0.01 1.74
N SER A 131 -38.02 -0.39 2.98
CA SER A 131 -37.95 -1.78 3.45
C SER A 131 -39.33 -2.42 3.44
N SER A 132 -39.43 -3.69 3.04
CA SER A 132 -40.63 -4.52 3.25
C SER A 132 -40.32 -5.65 4.24
N ILE A 133 -41.24 -5.90 5.17
CA ILE A 133 -41.26 -7.10 6.05
C ILE A 133 -42.31 -8.03 5.41
N VAL A 134 -42.19 -9.34 5.21
CA VAL A 134 -41.59 -10.46 5.96
C VAL A 134 -41.18 -11.54 4.94
N ALA A 135 -40.00 -12.12 5.08
CA ALA A 135 -39.83 -13.53 4.76
C ALA A 135 -39.25 -14.20 6.01
N ASN A 136 -40.03 -15.09 6.63
CA ASN A 136 -39.50 -15.98 7.66
C ASN A 136 -38.54 -16.93 6.96
N PHE A 137 -37.25 -16.61 6.96
CA PHE A 137 -36.23 -17.56 6.56
C PHE A 137 -36.15 -18.68 7.59
N THR A 138 -35.98 -19.91 7.09
CA THR A 138 -35.67 -21.05 7.92
C THR A 138 -34.41 -20.76 8.73
N SER A 139 -34.49 -21.03 10.03
CA SER A 139 -33.52 -20.75 11.09
C SER A 139 -32.17 -21.50 10.95
N SER A 140 -31.77 -21.89 9.74
CA SER A 140 -30.69 -22.84 9.48
C SER A 140 -29.34 -22.19 9.15
N LEU A 141 -29.32 -20.98 8.56
CA LEU A 141 -28.08 -20.33 8.08
C LEU A 141 -27.57 -19.22 9.01
N HIS A 142 -28.47 -18.55 9.72
CA HIS A 142 -28.15 -17.50 10.68
C HIS A 142 -29.22 -17.48 11.79
N PRO A 143 -28.85 -17.32 13.08
CA PRO A 143 -29.78 -17.44 14.20
C PRO A 143 -30.78 -16.28 14.32
N HIS A 144 -30.51 -15.13 13.70
CA HIS A 144 -31.35 -13.95 13.78
C HIS A 144 -32.22 -13.77 12.53
N PRO A 145 -33.40 -13.12 12.65
CA PRO A 145 -34.22 -12.75 11.51
C PRO A 145 -33.46 -11.80 10.55
N LEU A 146 -33.64 -12.02 9.25
CA LEU A 146 -33.07 -11.19 8.21
C LEU A 146 -34.14 -10.34 7.53
N PHE A 147 -33.81 -9.09 7.21
CA PHE A 147 -34.71 -8.11 6.61
C PHE A 147 -34.31 -7.81 5.17
N PHE A 148 -35.29 -7.82 4.26
CA PHE A 148 -35.04 -7.54 2.85
C PHE A 148 -34.88 -6.05 2.57
N ILE A 149 -33.81 -5.71 1.86
CA ILE A 149 -33.49 -4.36 1.39
C ILE A 149 -33.35 -4.44 -0.13
N GLN A 150 -34.24 -3.75 -0.85
CA GLN A 150 -34.33 -3.84 -2.31
C GLN A 150 -33.19 -3.09 -3.02
N ASN A 151 -32.75 -1.98 -2.45
CA ASN A 151 -31.66 -1.18 -2.99
C ASN A 151 -30.97 -0.40 -1.86
N HIS A 152 -29.66 -0.22 -1.94
CA HIS A 152 -28.86 0.56 -0.99
C HIS A 152 -27.96 1.61 -1.67
N ASN A 153 -28.17 1.91 -2.96
CA ASN A 153 -27.45 2.95 -3.69
C ASN A 153 -25.90 2.91 -3.56
N ASN A 154 -25.32 1.70 -3.42
CA ASN A 154 -23.88 1.45 -3.18
C ASN A 154 -23.33 2.02 -1.86
N GLU A 155 -24.19 2.28 -0.88
CA GLU A 155 -23.79 2.82 0.43
C GLU A 155 -23.24 1.76 1.40
N VAL A 156 -23.32 0.47 1.08
CA VAL A 156 -22.84 -0.64 1.92
C VAL A 156 -21.51 -1.15 1.34
N ASP A 157 -20.44 -1.09 2.14
CA ASP A 157 -19.11 -1.59 1.77
C ASP A 157 -18.77 -2.79 2.67
N SER A 158 -19.51 -3.88 2.47
CA SER A 158 -19.30 -5.16 3.16
C SER A 158 -19.30 -6.29 2.16
N ASP A 159 -18.52 -7.34 2.40
CA ASP A 159 -18.61 -8.57 1.61
C ASP A 159 -19.73 -9.46 2.15
N CYS A 160 -20.49 -10.07 1.24
CA CYS A 160 -21.48 -11.07 1.57
C CYS A 160 -20.81 -12.27 2.26
N PRO A 161 -21.18 -12.64 3.50
CA PRO A 161 -20.61 -13.79 4.20
C PRO A 161 -20.79 -15.09 3.40
N GLY A 162 -21.85 -15.20 2.60
CA GLY A 162 -22.13 -16.37 1.77
C GLY A 162 -21.16 -16.54 0.60
N CYS A 163 -21.10 -15.57 -0.33
CA CYS A 163 -20.32 -15.69 -1.56
C CYS A 163 -19.01 -14.91 -1.56
N GLN A 164 -18.70 -14.16 -0.50
CA GLN A 164 -17.47 -13.35 -0.33
C GLN A 164 -17.27 -12.28 -1.42
N LYS A 165 -18.36 -11.81 -2.03
CA LYS A 165 -18.35 -10.70 -2.99
C LYS A 165 -18.93 -9.44 -2.35
N PRO A 166 -18.53 -8.24 -2.81
CA PRO A 166 -19.11 -6.98 -2.37
C PRO A 166 -20.63 -7.00 -2.55
N MET A 167 -21.34 -6.41 -1.60
CA MET A 167 -22.79 -6.26 -1.70
C MET A 167 -23.16 -5.46 -2.96
N SER A 168 -24.07 -6.00 -3.77
CA SER A 168 -24.61 -5.34 -4.96
C SER A 168 -26.07 -5.71 -5.12
N GLY A 169 -26.90 -4.73 -5.48
CA GLY A 169 -28.35 -4.93 -5.64
C GLY A 169 -29.08 -5.29 -4.34
N PRO A 170 -30.15 -6.10 -4.41
CA PRO A 170 -31.01 -6.42 -3.27
C PRO A 170 -30.35 -7.43 -2.31
N PHE A 171 -30.54 -7.25 -1.01
CA PHE A 171 -29.91 -8.07 0.02
C PHE A 171 -30.74 -8.21 1.29
N TYR A 172 -30.28 -9.10 2.17
CA TYR A 172 -30.84 -9.39 3.47
C TYR A 172 -29.90 -8.91 4.56
N HIS A 173 -30.44 -8.15 5.53
CA HIS A 173 -29.68 -7.54 6.63
C HIS A 173 -30.13 -8.08 7.99
N CYS A 174 -29.18 -8.37 8.88
CA CYS A 174 -29.44 -8.72 10.26
C CYS A 174 -29.33 -7.50 11.19
N LEU A 175 -30.38 -7.20 11.95
CA LEU A 175 -30.40 -6.09 12.91
C LEU A 175 -29.65 -6.36 14.21
N ASP A 176 -29.53 -7.64 14.58
CA ASP A 176 -28.90 -8.05 15.84
C ASP A 176 -27.37 -8.16 15.71
N CYS A 177 -26.85 -8.27 14.48
CA CYS A 177 -25.42 -8.34 14.20
C CYS A 177 -24.87 -6.95 13.85
N ARG A 178 -24.28 -6.28 14.85
CA ARG A 178 -23.69 -4.94 14.69
C ARG A 178 -22.18 -4.96 14.43
N TYR A 179 -21.63 -3.81 14.03
CA TYR A 179 -20.21 -3.59 13.77
C TYR A 179 -19.30 -4.15 14.89
N PRO A 180 -18.17 -4.81 14.58
CA PRO A 180 -17.56 -5.02 13.26
C PRO A 180 -18.12 -6.22 12.47
N ARG A 181 -19.21 -6.85 12.93
CA ARG A 181 -19.77 -8.09 12.35
C ARG A 181 -21.15 -7.86 11.74
N VAL A 182 -21.28 -6.85 10.88
CA VAL A 182 -22.51 -6.63 10.13
C VAL A 182 -22.77 -7.85 9.24
N TYR A 183 -23.99 -8.38 9.26
CA TYR A 183 -24.34 -9.59 8.52
C TYR A 183 -25.33 -9.27 7.39
N ASN A 184 -24.77 -9.14 6.18
CA ASN A 184 -25.50 -8.81 4.95
C ASN A 184 -25.34 -9.95 3.93
N LEU A 185 -26.42 -10.58 3.48
CA LEU A 185 -26.39 -11.63 2.46
C LEU A 185 -27.05 -11.15 1.17
N HIS A 186 -26.45 -11.38 -0.01
CA HIS A 186 -27.17 -11.17 -1.27
C HIS A 186 -28.47 -11.95 -1.25
N LYS A 187 -29.51 -11.43 -1.91
CA LYS A 187 -30.79 -12.13 -2.07
C LYS A 187 -30.59 -13.58 -2.54
N GLU A 188 -29.77 -13.75 -3.58
CA GLU A 188 -29.41 -15.03 -4.17
C GLU A 188 -28.68 -15.97 -3.20
N CYS A 189 -27.90 -15.43 -2.26
CA CYS A 189 -27.18 -16.23 -1.25
C CYS A 189 -28.09 -16.65 -0.08
N ALA A 190 -29.07 -15.82 0.27
CA ALA A 190 -30.03 -16.13 1.33
C ALA A 190 -31.12 -17.12 0.86
N GLU A 191 -31.48 -17.07 -0.42
CA GLU A 191 -32.50 -17.93 -1.05
C GLU A 191 -31.92 -19.25 -1.60
N LEU A 192 -30.69 -19.61 -1.25
CA LEU A 192 -30.09 -20.87 -1.67
C LEU A 192 -30.83 -22.07 -1.08
N PRO A 193 -31.06 -23.14 -1.87
CA PRO A 193 -31.65 -24.37 -1.36
C PRO A 193 -30.76 -25.00 -0.28
N LEU A 194 -31.36 -25.44 0.83
CA LEU A 194 -30.60 -26.10 1.91
C LEU A 194 -30.01 -27.45 1.49
N GLU A 195 -30.63 -28.11 0.51
CA GLU A 195 -30.17 -29.36 -0.06
C GLU A 195 -30.22 -29.32 -1.59
N ILE A 196 -29.16 -29.79 -2.25
CA ILE A 196 -29.11 -29.92 -3.71
C ILE A 196 -28.67 -31.32 -4.13
N ASN A 197 -29.25 -31.81 -5.22
CA ASN A 197 -28.75 -32.99 -5.92
C ASN A 197 -27.75 -32.53 -6.98
N HIS A 198 -26.47 -32.81 -6.78
CA HIS A 198 -25.42 -32.37 -7.69
C HIS A 198 -24.97 -33.51 -8.62
N PRO A 199 -24.77 -33.30 -9.93
CA PRO A 199 -24.34 -34.36 -10.86
C PRO A 199 -23.02 -35.05 -10.49
N CYS A 200 -22.17 -34.42 -9.67
CA CYS A 200 -20.93 -34.99 -9.14
C CYS A 200 -21.13 -35.93 -7.95
N ASP A 201 -22.19 -35.74 -7.17
CA ASP A 201 -22.57 -36.63 -6.07
C ASP A 201 -23.97 -37.17 -6.33
N ARG A 202 -24.02 -38.21 -7.17
CA ARG A 202 -25.29 -38.83 -7.60
C ARG A 202 -25.92 -39.71 -6.52
N LYS A 203 -25.23 -39.95 -5.41
CA LYS A 203 -25.64 -40.90 -4.38
C LYS A 203 -26.29 -40.20 -3.19
N HIS A 204 -25.83 -39.00 -2.84
CA HIS A 204 -26.34 -38.25 -1.70
C HIS A 204 -26.57 -36.77 -2.06
N PRO A 205 -27.65 -36.14 -1.55
CA PRO A 205 -27.81 -34.70 -1.64
C PRO A 205 -26.73 -33.99 -0.82
N LEU A 206 -26.29 -32.82 -1.30
CA LEU A 206 -25.35 -31.95 -0.60
C LEU A 206 -26.13 -30.97 0.27
N THR A 207 -25.72 -30.79 1.52
CA THR A 207 -26.33 -29.84 2.46
C THR A 207 -25.55 -28.52 2.49
N LEU A 208 -26.25 -27.39 2.43
CA LEU A 208 -25.66 -26.07 2.55
C LEU A 208 -25.24 -25.78 4.00
N LEU A 209 -23.97 -25.44 4.19
CA LEU A 209 -23.39 -25.12 5.49
C LEU A 209 -22.82 -23.69 5.49
N PRO A 210 -23.14 -22.85 6.49
CA PRO A 210 -22.63 -21.48 6.58
C PRO A 210 -21.15 -21.41 6.97
N GLN A 211 -20.65 -22.45 7.64
CA GLN A 211 -19.24 -22.68 7.93
C GLN A 211 -18.95 -24.18 7.85
N ARG A 212 -17.71 -24.55 7.60
CA ARG A 212 -17.29 -25.95 7.51
C ARG A 212 -17.56 -26.72 8.83
N PRO A 213 -17.92 -28.01 8.79
CA PRO A 213 -17.87 -28.88 9.96
C PRO A 213 -16.48 -28.89 10.60
N THR A 214 -16.42 -28.73 11.93
CA THR A 214 -15.18 -28.82 12.70
C THR A 214 -14.66 -30.25 12.70
N HIS A 215 -13.61 -30.52 11.91
CA HIS A 215 -12.86 -31.77 12.07
C HIS A 215 -11.92 -31.64 13.29
N PRO A 216 -11.70 -32.73 14.05
CA PRO A 216 -10.71 -32.73 15.11
C PRO A 216 -9.31 -32.39 14.56
N GLN A 217 -8.54 -31.59 15.30
CA GLN A 217 -7.25 -30.97 14.91
C GLN A 217 -6.14 -31.95 14.47
N LYS A 218 -6.38 -33.26 14.45
CA LYS A 218 -5.44 -34.31 14.01
C LYS A 218 -5.80 -34.94 12.66
N CYS A 219 -6.75 -34.38 11.91
CA CYS A 219 -7.16 -34.94 10.62
C CYS A 219 -6.16 -34.53 9.52
N SER A 220 -5.45 -35.51 8.94
CA SER A 220 -4.52 -35.33 7.81
C SER A 220 -5.24 -35.24 6.45
N CYS A 221 -6.52 -34.85 6.44
CA CYS A 221 -7.32 -34.80 5.22
C CYS A 221 -6.89 -33.61 4.33
N TYR A 222 -6.80 -33.81 3.02
CA TYR A 222 -6.46 -32.73 2.07
C TYR A 222 -7.39 -31.52 2.21
N LEU A 223 -8.69 -31.76 2.41
CA LEU A 223 -9.67 -30.71 2.65
C LEU A 223 -9.28 -29.85 3.85
N CYS A 224 -8.70 -30.42 4.91
CA CYS A 224 -8.29 -29.74 6.14
C CYS A 224 -7.17 -28.69 5.91
N ARG A 225 -6.50 -28.70 4.74
CA ARG A 225 -5.49 -27.72 4.32
C ARG A 225 -6.07 -26.52 3.54
N ILE A 226 -7.34 -26.57 3.15
CA ILE A 226 -8.02 -25.49 2.41
C ILE A 226 -8.76 -24.60 3.42
N GLN A 227 -8.41 -23.31 3.46
CA GLN A 227 -9.17 -22.28 4.18
C GLN A 227 -10.36 -21.86 3.33
N TRP A 228 -11.53 -22.45 3.58
CA TRP A 228 -12.77 -22.06 2.92
C TRP A 228 -13.29 -20.74 3.47
N LYS A 229 -13.67 -19.83 2.58
CA LYS A 229 -14.36 -18.58 2.93
C LYS A 229 -15.77 -18.62 2.36
N GLY A 230 -16.77 -18.49 3.23
CA GLY A 230 -18.19 -18.44 2.88
C GLY A 230 -18.93 -19.77 2.92
N PHE A 231 -20.12 -19.80 2.32
CA PHE A 231 -21.03 -20.96 2.36
C PHE A 231 -20.53 -22.09 1.45
N VAL A 232 -20.78 -23.33 1.87
CA VAL A 232 -20.32 -24.54 1.16
C VAL A 232 -21.44 -25.57 1.15
N TYR A 233 -21.65 -26.24 0.00
CA TYR A 233 -22.46 -27.45 -0.06
C TYR A 233 -21.60 -28.67 0.27
N SER A 234 -21.95 -29.41 1.31
CA SER A 234 -21.16 -30.56 1.79
C SER A 234 -22.01 -31.81 1.91
N CYS A 235 -21.43 -32.95 1.54
CA CYS A 235 -21.92 -34.27 1.90
C CYS A 235 -20.91 -34.95 2.82
N SER A 236 -21.29 -35.13 4.09
CA SER A 236 -20.47 -35.82 5.09
C SER A 236 -20.26 -37.30 4.78
N LEU A 237 -21.19 -37.95 4.08
CA LEU A 237 -21.12 -39.37 3.71
C LEU A 237 -20.15 -39.61 2.54
N CYS A 238 -20.12 -38.70 1.56
CA CYS A 238 -19.23 -38.78 0.40
C CYS A 238 -17.91 -38.03 0.59
N ASN A 239 -17.76 -37.27 1.69
CA ASN A 239 -16.64 -36.34 1.91
C ASN A 239 -16.44 -35.41 0.68
N PHE A 240 -17.55 -34.91 0.15
CA PHE A 240 -17.63 -34.06 -1.03
C PHE A 240 -18.12 -32.67 -0.64
N ASP A 241 -17.31 -31.66 -0.93
CA ASP A 241 -17.59 -30.25 -0.66
C ASP A 241 -17.57 -29.46 -1.98
N LEU A 242 -18.52 -28.56 -2.16
CA LEU A 242 -18.70 -27.73 -3.35
C LEU A 242 -18.86 -26.27 -2.96
N SER A 243 -18.03 -25.38 -3.53
CA SER A 243 -18.11 -23.95 -3.29
C SER A 243 -19.25 -23.31 -4.09
N LEU A 244 -19.79 -22.18 -3.59
CA LEU A 244 -20.77 -21.41 -4.35
C LEU A 244 -20.20 -20.83 -5.66
N ASP A 245 -18.91 -20.54 -5.71
CA ASP A 245 -18.25 -20.04 -6.93
C ASP A 245 -18.16 -21.09 -8.03
N ASP A 246 -18.01 -22.37 -7.68
CA ASP A 246 -18.00 -23.47 -8.64
C ASP A 246 -19.41 -23.80 -9.17
N PHE A 247 -20.44 -23.63 -8.33
CA PHE A 247 -21.81 -24.03 -8.62
C PHE A 247 -22.66 -22.94 -9.31
N LEU A 248 -22.54 -21.67 -8.92
CA LEU A 248 -23.45 -20.60 -9.35
C LEU A 248 -22.81 -19.55 -10.26
N PHE A 249 -21.52 -19.26 -10.06
CA PHE A 249 -20.88 -18.07 -10.65
C PHE A 249 -19.82 -18.42 -11.70
N SER A 250 -19.66 -19.70 -12.04
CA SER A 250 -18.76 -20.17 -13.08
C SER A 250 -19.54 -20.50 -14.34
N PRO A 251 -19.40 -19.72 -15.43
CA PRO A 251 -20.13 -20.00 -16.65
C PRO A 251 -19.70 -21.36 -17.23
N PRO A 252 -20.62 -22.16 -17.77
CA PRO A 252 -20.30 -23.48 -18.31
C PRO A 252 -19.35 -23.40 -19.51
N THR A 253 -19.38 -22.28 -20.24
CA THR A 253 -18.51 -22.01 -21.38
C THR A 253 -17.97 -20.59 -21.31
N ILE A 254 -16.67 -20.42 -21.56
CA ILE A 254 -16.00 -19.12 -21.65
C ILE A 254 -15.35 -18.98 -23.04
N THR A 255 -15.59 -17.85 -23.70
CA THR A 255 -14.87 -17.44 -24.91
C THR A 255 -14.14 -16.13 -24.64
N VAL A 256 -12.84 -16.08 -24.95
CA VAL A 256 -12.00 -14.90 -24.71
C VAL A 256 -11.22 -14.53 -25.96
N PRO A 257 -10.94 -13.24 -26.23
CA PRO A 257 -10.12 -12.84 -27.38
C PRO A 257 -8.70 -13.41 -27.36
N SER A 258 -8.20 -13.80 -26.17
CA SER A 258 -6.88 -14.39 -25.98
C SER A 258 -6.79 -15.87 -26.37
N HIS A 259 -7.90 -16.55 -26.66
CA HIS A 259 -7.93 -17.95 -27.08
C HIS A 259 -9.13 -18.23 -27.99
N GLU A 260 -8.88 -18.70 -29.22
CA GLU A 260 -9.90 -18.77 -30.28
C GLU A 260 -10.98 -19.83 -30.02
N HIS A 261 -10.69 -20.85 -29.21
CA HIS A 261 -11.62 -21.93 -28.92
C HIS A 261 -12.37 -21.71 -27.59
N PRO A 262 -13.59 -22.24 -27.46
CA PRO A 262 -14.35 -22.15 -26.22
C PRO A 262 -13.73 -23.03 -25.13
N TRP A 263 -13.65 -22.47 -23.92
CA TRP A 263 -13.30 -23.19 -22.71
C TRP A 263 -14.56 -23.76 -22.07
N MET A 264 -14.56 -25.07 -21.81
CA MET A 264 -15.69 -25.77 -21.19
C MET A 264 -15.36 -26.13 -19.74
N LEU A 265 -16.25 -25.79 -18.82
CA LEU A 265 -16.10 -26.14 -17.41
C LEU A 265 -16.28 -27.65 -17.23
N VAL A 266 -15.25 -28.33 -16.73
CA VAL A 266 -15.35 -29.71 -16.29
C VAL A 266 -15.87 -29.70 -14.86
N SER A 267 -17.18 -29.71 -14.67
CA SER A 267 -17.82 -29.78 -13.34
C SER A 267 -17.62 -31.17 -12.73
N ARG A 268 -16.39 -31.51 -12.35
CA ARG A 268 -15.99 -32.73 -11.66
C ARG A 268 -14.74 -32.46 -10.82
N LYS A 269 -14.67 -33.05 -9.63
CA LYS A 269 -13.44 -33.06 -8.83
C LYS A 269 -12.35 -33.83 -9.56
N MET A 270 -11.27 -33.13 -9.90
CA MET A 270 -10.13 -33.67 -10.62
C MET A 270 -8.89 -32.88 -10.21
N SER A 271 -7.82 -33.60 -9.87
CA SER A 271 -6.50 -33.02 -9.76
C SER A 271 -5.89 -32.90 -11.15
N PHE A 272 -5.39 -31.72 -11.50
CA PHE A 272 -4.76 -31.43 -12.79
C PHE A 272 -3.64 -30.41 -12.58
N VAL A 273 -2.68 -30.36 -13.50
CA VAL A 273 -1.71 -29.26 -13.56
C VAL A 273 -2.22 -28.26 -14.58
N CYS A 274 -2.33 -26.99 -14.21
CA CYS A 274 -2.81 -25.95 -15.12
C CYS A 274 -1.74 -25.66 -16.19
N ASP A 275 -2.08 -25.88 -17.47
CA ASP A 275 -1.15 -25.72 -18.60
C ASP A 275 -0.61 -24.28 -18.74
N PHE A 276 -1.33 -23.30 -18.20
CA PHE A 276 -0.94 -21.88 -18.32
C PHE A 276 -0.01 -21.43 -17.20
N CYS A 277 -0.12 -21.97 -15.99
CA CYS A 277 0.66 -21.49 -14.85
C CYS A 277 1.51 -22.56 -14.17
N GLY A 278 1.45 -23.81 -14.63
CA GLY A 278 2.29 -24.91 -14.16
C GLY A 278 2.04 -25.31 -12.71
N THR A 279 0.86 -25.03 -12.18
CA THR A 279 0.52 -25.30 -10.77
C THR A 279 -0.69 -26.19 -10.67
N ASP A 280 -0.76 -26.95 -9.58
CA ASP A 280 -1.86 -27.87 -9.32
C ASP A 280 -3.18 -27.12 -9.12
N GLY A 281 -4.19 -27.59 -9.82
CA GLY A 281 -5.60 -27.30 -9.59
C GLY A 281 -6.29 -28.57 -9.10
N ASP A 282 -7.21 -28.41 -8.15
CA ASP A 282 -7.82 -29.53 -7.44
C ASP A 282 -9.34 -29.65 -7.64
N HIS A 283 -9.96 -28.68 -8.33
CA HIS A 283 -11.39 -28.65 -8.61
C HIS A 283 -11.68 -27.98 -9.97
N SER A 284 -12.67 -28.52 -10.68
CA SER A 284 -13.36 -27.93 -11.83
C SER A 284 -12.52 -27.14 -12.85
N PRO A 285 -11.57 -27.77 -13.57
CA PRO A 285 -10.81 -27.09 -14.61
C PRO A 285 -11.69 -26.63 -15.77
N TYR A 286 -11.20 -25.60 -16.46
CA TYR A 286 -11.69 -25.31 -17.81
C TYR A 286 -10.85 -26.06 -18.83
N HIS A 287 -11.53 -26.75 -19.72
CA HIS A 287 -10.94 -27.59 -20.74
C HIS A 287 -11.22 -27.02 -22.13
N CYS A 288 -10.20 -26.94 -22.97
CA CYS A 288 -10.35 -26.69 -24.40
C CYS A 288 -10.12 -27.99 -25.16
N ASP A 289 -11.16 -28.52 -25.80
CA ASP A 289 -11.11 -29.80 -26.51
C ASP A 289 -10.20 -29.75 -27.74
N THR A 290 -10.25 -28.66 -28.51
CA THR A 290 -9.45 -28.50 -29.72
C THR A 290 -7.95 -28.41 -29.42
N CYS A 291 -7.57 -27.77 -28.32
CA CYS A 291 -6.17 -27.61 -27.93
C CYS A 291 -5.70 -28.63 -26.90
N VAL A 292 -6.62 -29.43 -26.32
CA VAL A 292 -6.36 -30.40 -25.26
C VAL A 292 -5.64 -29.75 -24.05
N LEU A 293 -6.19 -28.62 -23.59
CA LEU A 293 -5.63 -27.83 -22.47
C LEU A 293 -6.57 -27.83 -21.27
N PHE A 294 -6.00 -27.88 -20.06
CA PHE A 294 -6.66 -27.70 -18.78
C PHE A 294 -6.11 -26.48 -18.05
N VAL A 295 -6.99 -25.54 -17.68
CA VAL A 295 -6.58 -24.29 -17.04
C VAL A 295 -7.47 -23.92 -15.85
N HIS A 296 -6.90 -23.16 -14.91
CA HIS A 296 -7.68 -22.47 -13.88
C HIS A 296 -8.59 -21.42 -14.51
N LYS A 297 -9.75 -21.16 -13.90
CA LYS A 297 -10.67 -20.07 -14.30
C LYS A 297 -9.93 -18.73 -14.48
N ASN A 298 -9.10 -18.38 -13.49
CA ASN A 298 -8.34 -17.12 -13.48
C ASN A 298 -7.22 -17.09 -14.53
N CYS A 299 -6.79 -18.25 -15.04
CA CYS A 299 -5.78 -18.33 -16.09
C CYS A 299 -6.37 -18.05 -17.48
N ILE A 300 -7.68 -18.23 -17.70
CA ILE A 300 -8.32 -17.99 -19.00
C ILE A 300 -8.23 -16.52 -19.41
N SER A 301 -8.37 -15.62 -18.43
CA SER A 301 -8.33 -14.17 -18.64
C SER A 301 -6.92 -13.60 -18.71
N LEU A 302 -5.88 -14.43 -18.75
CA LEU A 302 -4.49 -13.93 -18.80
C LEU A 302 -4.24 -13.16 -20.10
N PRO A 303 -3.72 -11.93 -20.02
CA PRO A 303 -3.45 -11.10 -21.19
C PRO A 303 -2.28 -11.63 -22.02
N ARG A 304 -2.39 -11.54 -23.35
CA ARG A 304 -1.34 -12.00 -24.27
C ARG A 304 -0.08 -11.12 -24.24
N HIS A 305 -0.24 -9.81 -24.10
CA HIS A 305 0.87 -8.86 -24.11
C HIS A 305 0.73 -7.90 -22.92
N ILE A 306 1.77 -7.80 -22.11
CA ILE A 306 1.79 -6.94 -20.92
C ILE A 306 3.10 -6.16 -20.85
N ARG A 307 3.09 -5.09 -20.05
CA ARG A 307 4.27 -4.31 -19.71
C ARG A 307 4.45 -4.29 -18.20
N ILE A 308 5.69 -4.47 -17.75
CA ILE A 308 6.09 -4.40 -16.33
C ILE A 308 7.22 -3.38 -16.19
N THR A 309 7.31 -2.67 -15.07
CA THR A 309 8.35 -1.63 -14.86
C THR A 309 9.77 -2.19 -14.83
N ARG A 310 9.91 -3.48 -14.48
CA ARG A 310 11.20 -4.20 -14.45
C ARG A 310 11.80 -4.48 -15.82
N HIS A 311 11.01 -4.38 -16.89
CA HIS A 311 11.48 -4.66 -18.24
C HIS A 311 10.98 -3.62 -19.23
N ARG A 312 11.90 -3.08 -20.05
CA ARG A 312 11.57 -1.99 -20.97
C ARG A 312 10.68 -2.42 -22.13
N HIS A 313 10.80 -3.66 -22.57
CA HIS A 313 10.00 -4.17 -23.68
C HIS A 313 8.67 -4.78 -23.19
N THR A 314 7.72 -4.85 -24.10
CA THR A 314 6.50 -5.62 -23.90
C THR A 314 6.83 -7.11 -23.84
N ILE A 315 6.33 -7.81 -22.82
CA ILE A 315 6.47 -9.26 -22.71
C ILE A 315 5.19 -9.96 -23.19
N SER A 316 5.36 -11.10 -23.84
CA SER A 316 4.28 -11.85 -24.48
C SER A 316 4.14 -13.24 -23.88
N LEU A 317 2.90 -13.63 -23.63
CA LEU A 317 2.55 -14.95 -23.15
C LEU A 317 2.70 -15.98 -24.27
N SER A 318 3.50 -17.01 -24.02
CA SER A 318 3.67 -18.16 -24.90
C SER A 318 3.35 -19.45 -24.19
N TYR A 319 2.79 -20.38 -24.94
CA TYR A 319 2.46 -21.75 -24.52
C TYR A 319 3.15 -22.82 -25.38
N TYR A 320 3.90 -22.39 -26.40
CA TYR A 320 4.58 -23.27 -27.33
C TYR A 320 6.02 -22.82 -27.49
N CYS A 321 6.97 -23.65 -27.06
CA CYS A 321 8.38 -23.42 -27.32
C CYS A 321 8.84 -24.25 -28.53
N ARG A 322 9.27 -23.60 -29.62
CA ARG A 322 9.90 -24.26 -30.79
C ARG A 322 11.43 -24.17 -30.74
N GLN A 323 12.06 -24.34 -29.58
CA GLN A 323 13.51 -24.23 -29.47
C GLN A 323 14.12 -25.45 -28.79
N ASN A 324 14.90 -26.21 -29.56
CA ASN A 324 15.63 -27.42 -29.15
C ASN A 324 16.93 -27.11 -28.37
N ARG A 325 17.01 -25.99 -27.65
CA ARG A 325 18.20 -25.65 -26.86
C ARG A 325 17.90 -25.84 -25.38
N ILE A 326 18.71 -26.69 -24.75
CA ILE A 326 18.78 -26.84 -23.30
C ILE A 326 19.53 -25.61 -22.78
N GLU A 327 18.80 -24.52 -22.54
CA GLU A 327 19.29 -23.34 -21.82
C GLU A 327 18.57 -23.28 -20.46
N ASP A 328 19.27 -22.89 -19.39
CA ASP A 328 18.67 -22.70 -18.07
C ASP A 328 17.71 -21.48 -18.10
N TRP A 329 16.42 -21.74 -18.22
CA TRP A 329 15.37 -20.71 -18.30
C TRP A 329 15.04 -20.16 -16.91
N MET A 330 15.88 -19.26 -16.40
CA MET A 330 15.67 -18.66 -15.09
C MET A 330 14.70 -17.48 -15.16
N CYS A 331 13.61 -17.54 -14.41
CA CYS A 331 12.64 -16.45 -14.26
C CYS A 331 13.35 -15.19 -13.78
N LYS A 332 13.21 -14.07 -14.49
CA LYS A 332 13.85 -12.80 -14.11
C LYS A 332 13.14 -12.04 -12.98
N ILE A 333 12.13 -12.64 -12.36
CA ILE A 333 11.38 -12.04 -11.25
C ILE A 333 11.64 -12.80 -9.94
N CYS A 334 11.45 -14.12 -9.92
CA CYS A 334 11.71 -14.94 -8.75
C CYS A 334 13.06 -15.65 -8.77
N TYR A 335 13.76 -15.67 -9.92
CA TYR A 335 15.04 -16.36 -10.09
C TYR A 335 14.99 -17.86 -9.78
N GLU A 336 13.84 -18.48 -10.05
CA GLU A 336 13.65 -19.92 -10.09
C GLU A 336 13.56 -20.41 -11.55
N GLU A 337 13.76 -21.70 -11.75
CA GLU A 337 13.65 -22.33 -13.08
C GLU A 337 12.21 -22.23 -13.60
N VAL A 338 12.08 -21.87 -14.88
CA VAL A 338 10.81 -21.82 -15.60
C VAL A 338 10.66 -23.12 -16.35
N ASP A 339 9.67 -23.91 -15.94
CA ASP A 339 9.24 -25.05 -16.74
C ASP A 339 8.47 -24.55 -17.97
N ILE A 340 9.18 -24.52 -19.11
CA ILE A 340 8.67 -24.07 -20.40
C ILE A 340 7.68 -25.05 -21.04
N SER A 341 7.41 -26.20 -20.42
CA SER A 341 6.28 -27.05 -20.81
C SER A 341 4.93 -26.38 -20.53
N TYR A 342 4.92 -25.38 -19.63
CA TYR A 342 3.76 -24.57 -19.31
C TYR A 342 3.88 -23.13 -19.83
N GLY A 343 2.78 -22.39 -19.69
CA GLY A 343 2.71 -20.98 -20.03
C GLY A 343 3.77 -20.12 -19.33
N HIS A 344 4.43 -19.26 -20.10
CA HIS A 344 5.44 -18.32 -19.61
C HIS A 344 5.40 -17.01 -20.41
N TYR A 345 5.77 -15.91 -19.77
CA TYR A 345 6.00 -14.65 -20.47
C TYR A 345 7.45 -14.57 -20.93
N HIS A 346 7.65 -14.12 -22.17
CA HIS A 346 8.97 -13.84 -22.71
C HIS A 346 8.98 -12.53 -23.49
N CYS A 347 10.14 -11.89 -23.58
CA CYS A 347 10.32 -10.73 -24.43
C CYS A 347 10.51 -11.17 -25.89
N PRO A 348 9.71 -10.64 -26.85
CA PRO A 348 9.84 -10.97 -28.26
C PRO A 348 10.99 -10.21 -28.95
N ALA A 349 11.60 -9.22 -28.29
CA ALA A 349 12.62 -8.38 -28.87
C ALA A 349 13.90 -9.17 -29.20
N SER A 350 14.44 -8.96 -30.40
CA SER A 350 15.68 -9.58 -30.86
C SER A 350 16.84 -9.33 -29.89
N ARG A 351 17.45 -10.41 -29.38
CA ARG A 351 18.53 -10.42 -28.36
C ARG A 351 18.11 -10.13 -26.92
N CYS A 352 16.82 -10.07 -26.61
CA CYS A 352 16.34 -10.05 -25.23
C CYS A 352 15.98 -11.47 -24.77
N ARG A 353 16.57 -11.95 -23.67
CA ARG A 353 16.27 -13.26 -23.07
C ARG A 353 15.44 -13.14 -21.78
N TYR A 354 14.60 -12.12 -21.70
CA TYR A 354 13.74 -11.95 -20.54
C TYR A 354 12.65 -13.03 -20.58
N ILE A 355 12.58 -13.83 -19.51
CA ILE A 355 11.56 -14.85 -19.30
C ILE A 355 11.05 -14.75 -17.86
N ALA A 356 9.77 -14.99 -17.65
CA ALA A 356 9.16 -15.01 -16.34
C ALA A 356 8.01 -16.03 -16.28
N HIS A 357 7.80 -16.63 -15.11
CA HIS A 357 6.58 -17.40 -14.85
C HIS A 357 5.36 -16.50 -15.03
N VAL A 358 4.26 -17.08 -15.48
CA VAL A 358 2.97 -16.38 -15.61
C VAL A 358 2.56 -15.70 -14.32
N ARG A 359 2.59 -16.44 -13.19
CA ARG A 359 2.21 -15.92 -11.88
C ARG A 359 3.10 -14.77 -11.42
N CYS A 360 4.40 -14.83 -11.69
CA CYS A 360 5.34 -13.76 -11.34
C CYS A 360 5.11 -12.49 -12.15
N ALA A 361 4.88 -12.64 -13.46
CA ALA A 361 4.67 -11.52 -14.36
C ALA A 361 3.32 -10.83 -14.14
N THR A 362 2.31 -11.55 -13.67
CA THR A 362 0.96 -11.00 -13.39
C THR A 362 0.69 -10.76 -11.90
N ASP A 363 1.71 -10.83 -11.05
CA ASP A 363 1.58 -10.55 -9.62
C ASP A 363 1.20 -9.07 -9.43
N LYS A 364 0.23 -8.78 -8.55
CA LYS A 364 -0.27 -7.40 -8.31
C LYS A 364 0.79 -6.45 -7.76
N ALA A 365 1.87 -6.96 -7.17
CA ALA A 365 3.02 -6.18 -6.71
C ALA A 365 3.99 -5.83 -7.85
N ILE A 366 3.98 -6.61 -8.94
CA ILE A 366 4.90 -6.46 -10.08
C ILE A 366 4.22 -5.77 -11.27
N TRP A 367 2.94 -6.05 -11.49
CA TRP A 367 2.17 -5.59 -12.63
C TRP A 367 0.97 -4.75 -12.19
N ASP A 368 0.81 -3.62 -12.88
CA ASP A 368 -0.24 -2.62 -12.63
C ASP A 368 -1.55 -2.93 -13.36
N GLY A 369 -1.59 -3.95 -14.22
CA GLY A 369 -2.75 -4.29 -15.04
C GLY A 369 -2.66 -3.76 -16.47
N THR A 370 -1.56 -3.10 -16.87
CA THR A 370 -1.39 -2.58 -18.23
C THR A 370 -1.30 -3.70 -19.27
N ILE A 371 -2.26 -3.72 -20.22
CA ILE A 371 -2.34 -4.66 -21.35
C ILE A 371 -1.98 -3.93 -22.64
N MET A 372 -1.16 -4.55 -23.49
CA MET A 372 -0.76 -4.00 -24.80
C MET A 372 -1.54 -4.63 -25.95
N LEU A 373 -1.91 -3.81 -26.94
CA LEU A 373 -2.59 -4.28 -28.16
C LEU A 373 -1.59 -4.89 -29.15
N LYS A 374 -2.06 -5.90 -29.90
CA LYS A 374 -1.26 -6.59 -30.92
C LYS A 374 -0.87 -5.61 -32.03
N GLY A 375 0.44 -5.47 -32.29
CA GLY A 375 0.97 -4.55 -33.31
C GLY A 375 1.38 -3.17 -32.80
N TYR A 376 1.40 -2.95 -31.48
CA TYR A 376 2.03 -1.77 -30.89
C TYR A 376 3.51 -1.73 -31.28
N ASP A 377 3.90 -0.71 -32.06
CA ASP A 377 5.30 -0.48 -32.39
C ASP A 377 5.95 0.25 -31.22
N GLU A 378 6.90 -0.42 -30.56
CA GLU A 378 7.71 0.15 -29.48
C GLU A 378 8.50 1.39 -29.94
N ARG A 379 8.64 1.63 -31.26
CA ARG A 379 9.15 2.88 -31.83
C ARG A 379 8.12 4.00 -31.97
N SER A 380 6.82 3.67 -32.06
CA SER A 380 5.72 4.65 -32.20
C SER A 380 5.20 5.19 -30.88
N GLY A 381 5.55 4.54 -29.75
CA GLY A 381 5.49 5.15 -28.43
C GLY A 381 6.59 6.20 -28.34
N GLU A 382 6.32 7.39 -28.85
CA GLU A 382 7.22 8.53 -28.78
C GLU A 382 7.80 8.69 -27.37
N VAL A 383 9.13 8.55 -27.31
CA VAL A 383 10.01 9.28 -26.40
C VAL A 383 9.72 9.01 -24.91
N LEU A 384 10.26 7.91 -24.38
CA LEU A 384 10.88 7.99 -23.05
C LEU A 384 11.96 9.07 -23.20
N HIS A 385 11.60 10.32 -22.91
CA HIS A 385 12.52 11.46 -22.92
C HIS A 385 13.82 10.96 -22.32
N LYS A 386 14.96 11.25 -22.96
CA LYS A 386 16.26 11.21 -22.26
C LYS A 386 15.97 11.74 -20.86
N PRO A 387 16.20 10.96 -19.79
CA PRO A 387 15.66 11.28 -18.48
C PRO A 387 16.03 12.73 -18.18
N SER A 388 15.05 13.62 -18.27
CA SER A 388 15.27 15.02 -17.95
C SER A 388 15.50 15.02 -16.45
N ASN A 389 16.68 15.48 -16.05
CA ASN A 389 16.95 15.70 -14.63
C ASN A 389 16.31 17.04 -14.21
N LEU A 390 16.58 17.46 -12.98
CA LEU A 390 16.03 18.70 -12.43
C LEU A 390 16.90 19.93 -12.71
N ILE A 391 17.97 19.78 -13.50
CA ILE A 391 18.79 20.90 -13.97
C ILE A 391 18.00 21.62 -15.05
N THR A 392 17.56 22.83 -14.74
CA THR A 392 16.72 23.64 -15.65
C THR A 392 17.54 24.41 -16.66
N ASP A 393 18.79 24.74 -16.30
CA ASP A 393 19.68 25.56 -17.12
C ASP A 393 21.15 25.29 -16.74
N ILE A 394 22.05 25.33 -17.73
CA ILE A 394 23.49 25.27 -17.52
C ILE A 394 24.05 26.68 -17.75
N VAL A 395 24.47 27.33 -16.68
CA VAL A 395 24.95 28.71 -16.71
C VAL A 395 26.38 28.77 -17.23
N GLU A 396 27.23 27.84 -16.80
CA GLU A 396 28.64 27.78 -17.18
C GLU A 396 29.12 26.32 -17.33
N GLN A 397 30.05 26.08 -18.25
CA GLN A 397 30.71 24.79 -18.45
C GLN A 397 32.23 24.98 -18.46
N ILE A 398 32.93 23.99 -17.90
CA ILE A 398 34.38 23.88 -17.91
C ILE A 398 34.80 22.57 -18.58
N SER A 399 35.96 22.58 -19.24
CA SER A 399 36.57 21.36 -19.77
C SER A 399 37.57 20.78 -18.78
N ILE A 400 37.42 19.49 -18.47
CA ILE A 400 38.37 18.73 -17.65
C ILE A 400 38.89 17.59 -18.53
N GLY A 401 40.03 17.81 -19.18
CA GLY A 401 40.51 16.93 -20.25
C GLY A 401 39.55 16.97 -21.44
N GLU A 402 39.02 15.82 -21.84
CA GLU A 402 38.04 15.68 -22.94
C GLU A 402 36.57 15.79 -22.47
N LEU A 403 36.31 15.91 -21.16
CA LEU A 403 34.97 15.96 -20.60
C LEU A 403 34.49 17.40 -20.40
N MET A 404 33.32 17.72 -20.93
CA MET A 404 32.61 18.98 -20.63
C MET A 404 31.75 18.77 -19.39
N VAL A 405 31.95 19.62 -18.37
CA VAL A 405 31.24 19.54 -17.08
C VAL A 405 30.60 20.89 -16.78
N ALA A 406 29.33 20.89 -16.36
CA ALA A 406 28.67 22.10 -15.91
C ALA A 406 29.31 22.60 -14.61
N SER A 407 29.96 23.77 -14.64
CA SER A 407 30.52 24.39 -13.44
C SER A 407 29.48 25.18 -12.67
N GLU A 408 28.42 25.64 -13.32
CA GLU A 408 27.33 26.39 -12.70
C GLU A 408 25.98 26.02 -13.32
N ILE A 409 24.99 25.74 -12.48
CA ILE A 409 23.66 25.23 -12.89
C ILE A 409 22.52 25.96 -12.16
N LYS A 410 21.34 25.97 -12.80
CA LYS A 410 20.06 26.23 -12.12
C LYS A 410 19.34 24.93 -11.84
N HIS A 411 18.76 24.81 -10.65
CA HIS A 411 18.11 23.58 -10.19
C HIS A 411 16.63 23.82 -9.85
N SER A 412 15.74 22.91 -10.25
CA SER A 412 14.28 23.10 -10.07
C SER A 412 13.83 23.25 -8.61
N TYR A 413 14.62 22.73 -7.67
CA TYR A 413 14.32 22.78 -6.24
C TYR A 413 15.12 23.84 -5.48
N HIS A 414 15.84 24.72 -6.17
CA HIS A 414 16.57 25.80 -5.52
C HIS A 414 16.69 27.03 -6.41
N ASP A 415 16.37 28.20 -5.86
CA ASP A 415 16.25 29.44 -6.65
C ASP A 415 17.59 30.04 -7.07
N HIS A 416 18.66 29.84 -6.28
CA HIS A 416 19.98 30.35 -6.61
C HIS A 416 20.76 29.39 -7.52
N ASN A 417 21.73 29.94 -8.25
CA ASN A 417 22.66 29.13 -9.01
C ASN A 417 23.54 28.28 -8.07
N LEU A 418 23.80 27.04 -8.48
CA LEU A 418 24.68 26.14 -7.75
C LEU A 418 25.99 25.97 -8.50
N ARG A 419 27.10 26.02 -7.76
CA ARG A 419 28.45 25.99 -8.31
C ARG A 419 29.15 24.70 -7.96
N LEU A 420 29.80 24.08 -8.95
CA LEU A 420 30.47 22.80 -8.82
C LEU A 420 31.81 22.96 -8.10
N THR A 421 32.01 22.14 -7.07
CA THR A 421 33.28 21.97 -6.38
C THR A 421 33.81 20.56 -6.65
N LEU A 422 34.97 20.49 -7.29
CA LEU A 422 35.62 19.23 -7.69
C LEU A 422 36.60 18.70 -6.64
N SER A 423 37.20 19.60 -5.86
CA SER A 423 38.23 19.28 -4.86
C SER A 423 38.18 20.28 -3.72
N GLY A 424 38.32 19.80 -2.48
CA GLY A 424 38.26 20.61 -1.27
C GLY A 424 37.18 20.12 -0.32
N LYS A 425 37.33 20.46 0.96
CA LYS A 425 36.30 20.24 1.98
C LYS A 425 35.40 21.47 2.06
N THR A 426 34.15 21.27 2.46
CA THR A 426 33.29 22.35 2.93
C THR A 426 33.96 23.06 4.11
N LYS A 427 33.64 24.34 4.33
CA LYS A 427 34.15 25.09 5.49
C LYS A 427 33.75 24.46 6.83
N ASP A 428 32.70 23.64 6.80
CA ASP A 428 32.16 22.89 7.93
C ASP A 428 32.21 21.38 7.61
N ASP A 429 32.90 20.59 8.44
CA ASP A 429 33.13 19.14 8.22
C ASP A 429 31.82 18.31 8.35
N ASP A 430 30.73 18.93 8.83
CA ASP A 430 29.41 18.29 9.04
C ASP A 430 28.37 18.60 7.93
N SER A 431 28.76 19.24 6.82
CA SER A 431 27.83 19.60 5.74
C SER A 431 27.17 18.36 5.09
N GLN A 432 25.83 18.36 5.01
CA GLN A 432 25.04 17.26 4.42
C GLN A 432 24.41 17.66 3.09
N CYS A 433 24.23 16.69 2.20
CA CYS A 433 23.53 16.84 0.94
C CYS A 433 22.03 17.00 1.18
N ASP A 434 21.41 18.06 0.65
CA ASP A 434 19.97 18.31 0.73
C ASP A 434 19.14 17.30 -0.07
N GLY A 435 19.75 16.62 -1.04
CA GLY A 435 19.10 15.58 -1.83
C GLY A 435 19.04 14.25 -1.10
N CYS A 436 20.17 13.74 -0.62
CA CYS A 436 20.25 12.38 -0.06
C CYS A 436 20.54 12.30 1.44
N THR A 437 20.70 13.45 2.12
CA THR A 437 20.99 13.62 3.56
C THR A 437 22.32 13.05 4.05
N ARG A 438 23.14 12.50 3.16
CA ARG A 438 24.49 12.02 3.50
C ARG A 438 25.49 13.16 3.59
N PRO A 439 26.61 12.99 4.32
CA PRO A 439 27.73 13.94 4.29
C PRO A 439 28.15 14.26 2.86
N ILE A 440 28.42 15.53 2.59
CA ILE A 440 28.88 15.98 1.28
C ILE A 440 30.26 15.40 0.99
N SER A 441 30.42 14.88 -0.22
CA SER A 441 31.67 14.41 -0.77
C SER A 441 31.86 15.03 -2.14
N THR A 442 33.10 15.30 -2.53
CA THR A 442 33.39 15.80 -3.88
C THR A 442 33.16 14.69 -4.93
N PRO A 443 32.63 15.03 -6.12
CA PRO A 443 32.18 16.36 -6.54
C PRO A 443 30.77 16.72 -6.06
N PHE A 444 30.55 18.00 -5.72
CA PHE A 444 29.25 18.51 -5.27
C PHE A 444 28.95 19.92 -5.80
N TYR A 445 27.67 20.24 -5.95
CA TYR A 445 27.17 21.58 -6.22
C TYR A 445 26.79 22.26 -4.91
N GLY A 446 27.25 23.50 -4.71
CA GLY A 446 26.90 24.31 -3.53
C GLY A 446 26.38 25.67 -3.91
N CYS A 447 25.46 26.21 -3.10
CA CYS A 447 25.05 27.60 -3.19
C CYS A 447 26.03 28.49 -2.40
N GLU A 448 26.45 29.61 -2.99
CA GLU A 448 27.29 30.59 -2.26
C GLU A 448 26.45 31.51 -1.34
N GLN A 449 25.13 31.56 -1.55
CA GLN A 449 24.21 32.46 -0.83
C GLN A 449 23.52 31.80 0.37
N CYS A 450 23.46 30.48 0.43
CA CYS A 450 22.81 29.73 1.51
C CYS A 450 23.44 28.34 1.69
N GLU A 451 23.12 27.67 2.79
CA GLU A 451 23.61 26.33 3.12
C GLU A 451 22.84 25.22 2.37
N PHE A 452 22.84 25.31 1.03
CA PHE A 452 22.24 24.31 0.15
C PHE A 452 23.33 23.59 -0.66
N PHE A 453 23.41 22.27 -0.51
CA PHE A 453 24.44 21.44 -1.13
C PHE A 453 23.84 20.18 -1.73
N LEU A 454 24.26 19.82 -2.94
CA LEU A 454 23.88 18.57 -3.61
C LEU A 454 25.12 17.85 -4.10
N HIS A 455 25.21 16.53 -3.88
CA HIS A 455 26.14 15.72 -4.67
C HIS A 455 25.85 15.92 -6.16
N LYS A 456 26.89 15.84 -7.01
CA LYS A 456 26.71 15.93 -8.46
C LYS A 456 25.64 14.96 -8.95
N ASP A 457 25.69 13.71 -8.48
CA ASP A 457 24.71 12.68 -8.83
C ASP A 457 23.29 12.99 -8.31
N CYS A 458 23.16 13.67 -7.17
CA CYS A 458 21.87 14.09 -6.63
C CYS A 458 21.23 15.22 -7.45
N ALA A 459 22.04 16.14 -7.99
CA ALA A 459 21.55 17.19 -8.89
C ALA A 459 21.15 16.65 -10.27
N GLU A 460 21.80 15.58 -10.71
CA GLU A 460 21.59 14.96 -12.02
C GLU A 460 20.55 13.82 -12.01
N LEU A 461 19.85 13.61 -10.89
CA LEU A 461 18.81 12.60 -10.76
C LEU A 461 17.69 12.80 -11.81
N PRO A 462 17.26 11.74 -12.50
CA PRO A 462 16.13 11.81 -13.42
C PRO A 462 14.82 12.26 -12.74
N LYS A 463 13.97 12.96 -13.48
CA LYS A 463 12.65 13.37 -12.96
C LYS A 463 11.70 12.20 -12.78
N GLN A 464 11.77 11.18 -13.64
CA GLN A 464 10.94 9.98 -13.56
C GLN A 464 11.76 8.73 -13.83
N MET A 465 11.53 7.69 -13.02
CA MET A 465 12.25 6.43 -13.15
C MET A 465 11.36 5.24 -12.75
N PRO A 466 11.45 4.10 -13.47
CA PRO A 466 10.94 2.84 -12.96
C PRO A 466 11.84 2.34 -11.83
N HIS A 467 11.27 1.58 -10.89
CA HIS A 467 12.05 0.93 -9.84
C HIS A 467 11.55 -0.50 -9.58
N PRO A 468 12.41 -1.50 -9.35
CA PRO A 468 11.98 -2.89 -9.17
C PRO A 468 11.07 -3.14 -7.96
N PHE A 469 11.03 -2.23 -6.99
CA PHE A 469 10.22 -2.33 -5.77
C PHE A 469 8.77 -1.89 -6.01
N HIS A 470 8.47 -1.31 -7.18
CA HIS A 470 7.17 -0.75 -7.46
C HIS A 470 6.76 -0.91 -8.93
N LYS A 471 5.47 -1.16 -9.13
CA LYS A 471 4.88 -1.45 -10.45
C LYS A 471 4.57 -0.21 -11.30
N HIS A 472 4.63 0.99 -10.74
CA HIS A 472 4.43 2.25 -11.46
C HIS A 472 5.74 3.03 -11.63
N LEU A 473 5.75 4.01 -12.54
CA LEU A 473 6.85 4.99 -12.65
C LEU A 473 6.82 5.90 -11.43
N LEU A 474 7.99 6.13 -10.84
CA LEU A 474 8.13 7.02 -9.70
C LEU A 474 8.64 8.38 -10.18
N THR A 475 8.12 9.44 -9.60
CA THR A 475 8.47 10.82 -9.92
C THR A 475 9.27 11.43 -8.76
N LEU A 476 10.38 12.08 -9.08
CA LEU A 476 11.23 12.79 -8.13
C LEU A 476 10.45 13.99 -7.56
N SER A 477 10.52 14.14 -6.25
CA SER A 477 9.86 15.18 -5.46
C SER A 477 10.76 15.62 -4.29
N ASN A 478 10.63 16.88 -3.88
CA ASN A 478 11.18 17.41 -2.62
C ASN A 478 10.07 17.83 -1.63
N THR A 479 8.80 17.51 -1.93
CA THR A 479 7.67 17.83 -1.06
C THR A 479 7.58 16.80 0.05
N HIS A 480 7.53 17.27 1.30
CA HIS A 480 7.28 16.43 2.47
C HIS A 480 5.89 16.66 3.04
N ASP A 481 5.47 15.79 3.96
CA ASP A 481 4.26 15.98 4.73
C ASP A 481 4.31 17.27 5.59
N GLU A 482 3.20 17.63 6.25
CA GLU A 482 3.16 18.79 7.16
C GLU A 482 4.24 18.74 8.27
N ASN A 483 4.81 17.57 8.52
CA ASN A 483 5.83 17.34 9.52
C ASN A 483 7.26 17.46 8.97
N GLY A 484 7.46 17.53 7.65
CA GLY A 484 8.74 17.75 6.99
C GLY A 484 9.59 16.50 6.76
N TYR A 485 9.01 15.30 6.83
CA TYR A 485 9.72 14.03 6.60
C TYR A 485 8.88 13.00 5.84
N SER A 486 9.50 11.88 5.47
CA SER A 486 8.81 10.82 4.73
C SER A 486 9.23 9.43 5.19
N TRP A 487 8.33 8.47 5.00
CA TRP A 487 8.54 7.06 5.33
C TRP A 487 8.87 6.27 4.07
N CYS A 488 9.99 5.55 4.08
CA CYS A 488 10.41 4.77 2.93
C CYS A 488 9.68 3.43 2.93
N SER A 489 8.87 3.20 1.89
CA SER A 489 8.12 1.95 1.72
C SER A 489 9.03 0.73 1.55
N ALA A 490 10.31 0.95 1.20
CA ALA A 490 11.29 -0.10 0.96
C ALA A 490 12.07 -0.53 2.21
N CYS A 491 12.82 0.39 2.82
CA CYS A 491 13.68 0.09 3.96
C CYS A 491 12.99 0.27 5.32
N HIS A 492 11.75 0.78 5.32
CA HIS A 492 10.99 1.07 6.54
C HIS A 492 11.73 2.02 7.50
N ARG A 493 12.37 3.05 6.94
CA ARG A 493 13.03 4.12 7.69
C ARG A 493 12.43 5.47 7.34
N TRP A 494 12.53 6.37 8.31
CA TRP A 494 12.25 7.78 8.10
C TRP A 494 13.44 8.47 7.45
N TYR A 495 13.19 9.36 6.50
CA TYR A 495 14.23 10.09 5.78
C TYR A 495 13.77 11.51 5.41
N HIS A 496 14.76 12.35 5.10
CA HIS A 496 14.60 13.71 4.56
C HIS A 496 15.18 13.82 3.16
N GLY A 497 14.95 14.97 2.54
CA GLY A 497 15.57 15.34 1.27
C GLY A 497 14.70 14.91 0.10
N PHE A 498 15.33 14.65 -1.03
CA PHE A 498 14.60 14.26 -2.22
C PHE A 498 14.03 12.85 -2.07
N GLN A 499 12.91 12.60 -2.74
CA GLN A 499 12.21 11.33 -2.72
C GLN A 499 11.61 11.01 -4.07
N TYR A 500 11.38 9.72 -4.31
CA TYR A 500 10.60 9.28 -5.46
C TYR A 500 9.22 8.82 -4.97
N GLN A 501 8.17 9.40 -5.54
CA GLN A 501 6.79 9.14 -5.18
C GLN A 501 5.98 8.63 -6.37
N CYS A 502 5.07 7.70 -6.10
CA CYS A 502 4.03 7.30 -7.04
C CYS A 502 2.84 8.27 -6.94
N TYR A 503 2.36 8.75 -8.10
CA TYR A 503 1.16 9.60 -8.20
C TYR A 503 0.00 8.89 -8.95
N GLU A 504 0.13 7.60 -9.24
CA GLU A 504 -0.91 6.82 -9.92
C GLU A 504 -2.03 6.41 -8.96
N GLY A 505 -3.25 6.93 -9.19
CA GLY A 505 -4.46 6.60 -8.44
C GLY A 505 -4.31 6.79 -6.92
N ASP A 506 -4.82 5.84 -6.13
CA ASP A 506 -4.73 5.85 -4.66
C ASP A 506 -3.42 5.22 -4.14
N CYS A 507 -2.38 5.13 -4.97
CA CYS A 507 -1.14 4.44 -4.62
C CYS A 507 -0.22 5.31 -3.75
N SER A 508 -0.14 4.98 -2.45
CA SER A 508 0.78 5.63 -1.51
C SER A 508 2.14 4.90 -1.43
N PHE A 509 2.99 5.12 -2.43
CA PHE A 509 4.35 4.56 -2.45
C PHE A 509 5.41 5.66 -2.53
N ASN A 510 6.31 5.68 -1.54
CA ASN A 510 7.43 6.62 -1.46
C ASN A 510 8.74 5.87 -1.19
N ILE A 511 9.82 6.28 -1.84
CA ILE A 511 11.15 5.68 -1.66
C ILE A 511 12.21 6.78 -1.57
N ASP A 512 13.14 6.61 -0.64
CA ASP A 512 14.29 7.50 -0.49
C ASP A 512 15.32 7.32 -1.62
N ILE A 513 16.20 8.30 -1.80
CA ILE A 513 17.23 8.25 -2.86
C ILE A 513 18.15 7.03 -2.72
N GLN A 514 18.48 6.58 -1.52
CA GLN A 514 19.39 5.44 -1.33
C GLN A 514 18.75 4.12 -1.76
N CYS A 515 17.49 3.92 -1.39
CA CYS A 515 16.72 2.75 -1.79
C CYS A 515 16.37 2.79 -3.28
N MET A 516 16.21 3.98 -3.87
CA MET A 516 15.98 4.16 -5.30
C MET A 516 17.19 3.75 -6.17
N LEU A 517 18.40 3.88 -5.62
CA LEU A 517 19.64 3.48 -6.30
C LEU A 517 19.90 1.97 -6.21
N LEU A 518 19.08 1.23 -5.47
CA LEU A 518 19.20 -0.22 -5.40
C LEU A 518 18.78 -0.88 -6.71
N SER A 519 19.42 -2.01 -7.01
CA SER A 519 19.12 -2.79 -8.21
C SER A 519 18.48 -4.12 -7.85
N GLU A 520 17.95 -4.83 -8.85
CA GLU A 520 17.38 -6.18 -8.66
C GLU A 520 18.41 -7.20 -8.14
N THR A 521 19.69 -6.95 -8.36
CA THR A 521 20.80 -7.81 -7.92
C THR A 521 21.72 -7.06 -6.96
N LEU A 522 22.04 -7.67 -5.83
CA LEU A 522 22.91 -7.10 -4.81
C LEU A 522 24.09 -8.02 -4.57
N LYS A 523 25.31 -7.48 -4.69
CA LYS A 523 26.53 -8.11 -4.19
C LYS A 523 26.82 -7.55 -2.81
N HIS A 524 26.57 -8.33 -1.77
CA HIS A 524 26.71 -7.88 -0.39
C HIS A 524 27.95 -8.51 0.27
N PRO A 525 28.78 -7.75 1.02
CA PRO A 525 30.03 -8.29 1.60
C PRO A 525 29.82 -9.47 2.56
N SER A 526 28.69 -9.50 3.28
CA SER A 526 28.36 -10.62 4.18
C SER A 526 28.06 -11.94 3.47
N HIS A 527 27.82 -11.91 2.15
CA HIS A 527 27.55 -13.08 1.34
C HIS A 527 28.22 -12.94 -0.03
N HIS A 528 29.54 -12.97 -0.04
CA HIS A 528 30.35 -12.64 -1.21
C HIS A 528 30.38 -13.74 -2.28
N GLU A 529 30.13 -14.99 -1.90
CA GLU A 529 30.15 -16.15 -2.82
C GLU A 529 29.00 -16.10 -3.85
N HIS A 530 27.85 -15.54 -3.47
CA HIS A 530 26.66 -15.52 -4.31
C HIS A 530 25.99 -14.15 -4.32
N SER A 531 25.52 -13.74 -5.49
CA SER A 531 24.64 -12.57 -5.58
C SER A 531 23.30 -12.84 -4.90
N LEU A 532 22.76 -11.79 -4.28
CA LEU A 532 21.40 -11.78 -3.75
C LEU A 532 20.46 -11.15 -4.77
N PHE A 533 19.24 -11.67 -4.85
CA PHE A 533 18.22 -11.25 -5.80
C PHE A 533 16.99 -10.75 -5.10
N LEU A 534 16.38 -9.73 -5.67
CA LEU A 534 15.19 -9.09 -5.12
C LEU A 534 13.93 -9.95 -5.31
N VAL A 535 13.21 -10.22 -4.22
CA VAL A 535 11.98 -11.02 -4.19
C VAL A 535 10.84 -10.22 -3.53
N HIS A 536 9.60 -10.41 -3.98
CA HIS A 536 8.40 -9.71 -3.48
C HIS A 536 7.47 -10.62 -2.66
N ASN A 537 7.63 -11.94 -2.78
CA ASN A 537 6.81 -12.95 -2.10
C ASN A 537 7.69 -13.84 -1.24
N ASN A 538 8.07 -13.35 -0.06
CA ASN A 538 8.80 -14.16 0.91
C ASN A 538 7.84 -15.11 1.62
N GLN A 539 8.09 -16.42 1.52
CA GLN A 539 7.48 -17.41 2.40
C GLN A 539 8.11 -17.28 3.79
N GLU A 540 7.53 -16.46 4.68
CA GLU A 540 7.86 -16.34 6.12
C GLU A 540 9.35 -16.59 6.47
N THR A 541 10.27 -15.95 5.75
CA THR A 541 11.71 -16.08 6.02
C THR A 541 12.14 -15.03 7.03
N SER A 542 13.21 -15.30 7.78
CA SER A 542 13.82 -14.29 8.66
C SER A 542 14.99 -13.61 7.97
N CYS A 543 15.17 -12.31 8.23
CA CYS A 543 16.38 -11.60 7.83
C CYS A 543 17.61 -12.16 8.57
N SER A 544 18.65 -12.56 7.84
CA SER A 544 19.91 -13.10 8.39
C SER A 544 20.72 -12.08 9.19
N ALA A 545 20.43 -10.78 9.05
CA ALA A 545 21.12 -9.71 9.79
C ALA A 545 20.44 -9.35 11.12
N CYS A 546 19.10 -9.30 11.14
CA CYS A 546 18.33 -8.76 12.27
C CYS A 546 17.31 -9.74 12.87
N PHE A 547 17.13 -10.92 12.28
CA PHE A 547 16.15 -11.97 12.64
C PHE A 547 14.70 -11.52 12.68
N LYS A 548 14.36 -10.37 12.08
CA LYS A 548 12.96 -10.00 11.88
C LYS A 548 12.35 -10.92 10.83
N THR A 549 11.15 -11.41 11.12
CA THR A 549 10.32 -12.15 10.16
C THR A 549 9.90 -11.21 9.03
N LEU A 550 10.11 -11.66 7.80
CA LEU A 550 9.69 -11.00 6.58
C LEU A 550 8.29 -11.50 6.23
N ASN A 551 7.29 -10.64 6.39
CA ASN A 551 5.89 -11.01 6.14
C ASN A 551 5.61 -11.09 4.65
N SER A 552 4.49 -11.73 4.29
CA SER A 552 3.98 -11.74 2.92
C SER A 552 3.73 -10.30 2.44
N GLY A 553 4.45 -9.88 1.40
CA GLY A 553 4.40 -8.52 0.84
C GLY A 553 5.62 -7.64 1.16
N ASN A 554 6.51 -8.07 2.06
CA ASN A 554 7.80 -7.39 2.23
C ASN A 554 8.76 -7.75 1.09
N VAL A 555 9.44 -6.72 0.57
CA VAL A 555 10.50 -6.87 -0.41
C VAL A 555 11.82 -7.20 0.31
N ALA A 556 12.57 -8.20 -0.18
CA ALA A 556 13.86 -8.58 0.39
C ALA A 556 14.84 -9.10 -0.66
N TYR A 557 16.12 -9.15 -0.30
CA TYR A 557 17.19 -9.76 -1.09
C TYR A 557 17.45 -11.18 -0.62
N ARG A 558 17.42 -12.16 -1.52
CA ARG A 558 17.59 -13.57 -1.18
C ARG A 558 18.64 -14.24 -2.05
N CYS A 559 19.42 -15.15 -1.45
CA CYS A 559 20.28 -16.05 -2.21
C CYS A 559 19.45 -17.20 -2.80
N MET A 560 19.59 -17.43 -4.10
CA MET A 560 18.88 -18.50 -4.83
C MET A 560 19.73 -19.75 -5.06
N LYS A 561 21.00 -19.72 -4.65
CA LYS A 561 21.77 -20.94 -4.45
C LYS A 561 21.28 -21.60 -3.16
N ARG A 562 21.64 -22.86 -2.88
CA ARG A 562 21.18 -23.65 -1.71
C ARG A 562 21.66 -23.10 -0.35
N CYS A 563 21.69 -21.77 -0.19
CA CYS A 563 21.99 -21.00 1.00
C CYS A 563 20.67 -20.44 1.53
N ASP A 564 20.39 -20.63 2.81
CA ASP A 564 19.24 -19.99 3.45
C ASP A 564 19.62 -18.58 3.93
N PHE A 565 19.95 -17.71 2.97
CA PHE A 565 20.40 -16.34 3.24
C PHE A 565 19.42 -15.33 2.65
N SER A 566 18.82 -14.51 3.53
CA SER A 566 17.83 -13.49 3.16
C SER A 566 18.09 -12.20 3.93
N LEU A 567 17.96 -11.04 3.28
CA LEU A 567 18.28 -9.74 3.84
C LEU A 567 17.15 -8.76 3.55
N ASP A 568 16.58 -8.17 4.60
CA ASP A 568 15.65 -7.05 4.42
C ASP A 568 16.37 -5.82 3.83
N VAL A 569 15.62 -4.96 3.13
CA VAL A 569 16.19 -3.78 2.45
C VAL A 569 16.85 -2.81 3.45
N GLY A 570 16.33 -2.70 4.68
CA GLY A 570 16.93 -1.88 5.72
C GLY A 570 18.32 -2.39 6.12
N CYS A 571 18.48 -3.69 6.33
CA CYS A 571 19.77 -4.29 6.63
C CYS A 571 20.72 -4.26 5.43
N ALA A 572 20.21 -4.40 4.21
CA ALA A 572 20.98 -4.28 2.97
C ALA A 572 21.55 -2.88 2.73
N THR A 573 20.97 -1.85 3.34
CA THR A 573 21.37 -0.44 3.18
C THR A 573 22.15 0.11 4.38
N LEU A 574 22.54 -0.75 5.32
CA LEU A 574 23.37 -0.34 6.46
C LEU A 574 24.74 0.16 5.97
N PRO A 575 25.24 1.29 6.49
CA PRO A 575 26.54 1.80 6.11
C PRO A 575 27.65 0.85 6.58
N PHE A 576 28.63 0.56 5.74
CA PHE A 576 29.74 -0.32 6.14
C PHE A 576 30.56 0.28 7.29
N ILE A 577 30.71 1.61 7.31
CA ILE A 577 31.44 2.35 8.34
C ILE A 577 30.48 3.22 9.14
N ALA A 578 30.58 3.17 10.47
CA ALA A 578 29.94 4.10 11.38
C ALA A 578 30.99 4.77 12.29
N TRP A 579 30.72 6.02 12.70
CA TRP A 579 31.59 6.76 13.61
C TRP A 579 30.91 6.91 14.96
N TYR A 580 31.61 6.54 16.03
CA TYR A 580 31.13 6.64 17.40
C TYR A 580 31.97 7.60 18.24
N LYS A 581 31.30 8.18 19.25
CA LYS A 581 31.73 9.31 20.10
C LYS A 581 33.14 9.20 20.70
N TYR A 582 33.59 8.00 21.04
CA TYR A 582 34.85 7.80 21.78
C TYR A 582 35.99 7.25 20.93
N ASP A 583 35.72 6.84 19.70
CA ASP A 583 36.71 6.20 18.86
C ASP A 583 37.36 7.20 17.92
N ARG A 584 38.69 7.27 17.98
CA ARG A 584 39.51 7.89 16.93
C ARG A 584 39.48 7.07 15.63
N HIS A 585 38.89 5.88 15.68
CA HIS A 585 38.86 4.89 14.63
C HIS A 585 37.41 4.61 14.20
N PRO A 586 37.15 4.43 12.89
CA PRO A 586 35.83 4.04 12.40
C PRO A 586 35.44 2.63 12.86
N LEU A 587 34.17 2.41 13.19
CA LEU A 587 33.65 1.06 13.37
C LEU A 587 33.22 0.46 12.03
N SER A 588 33.51 -0.82 11.83
CA SER A 588 33.08 -1.61 10.68
C SER A 588 31.86 -2.47 11.01
N LEU A 589 30.95 -2.57 10.05
CA LEU A 589 29.81 -3.48 10.13
C LEU A 589 30.31 -4.93 10.08
N THR A 590 30.01 -5.68 11.14
CA THR A 590 30.47 -7.05 11.37
C THR A 590 29.28 -8.01 11.40
N TYR A 591 29.46 -9.20 10.82
CA TYR A 591 28.37 -10.13 10.48
C TYR A 591 28.27 -11.36 11.37
N SER A 592 29.35 -11.73 12.05
CA SER A 592 29.45 -12.85 12.98
C SER A 592 30.36 -12.49 14.15
N ASP A 593 30.09 -13.09 15.30
CA ASP A 593 30.89 -12.97 16.51
C ASP A 593 31.15 -14.39 17.02
N ASP A 594 32.39 -14.85 16.86
CA ASP A 594 32.80 -16.20 17.29
C ASP A 594 33.28 -16.22 18.76
N SER A 595 33.13 -15.09 19.47
CA SER A 595 33.51 -14.93 20.86
C SER A 595 32.56 -15.68 21.80
N GLU A 596 32.96 -15.86 23.06
CA GLU A 596 32.08 -16.49 24.04
C GLU A 596 30.83 -15.63 24.28
N PRO A 597 29.61 -16.21 24.41
CA PRO A 597 28.37 -15.44 24.58
C PRO A 597 28.39 -14.45 25.75
N SER A 598 29.19 -14.71 26.79
CA SER A 598 29.41 -13.81 27.94
C SER A 598 30.21 -12.55 27.61
N GLN A 599 30.71 -12.42 26.38
CA GLN A 599 31.43 -11.23 25.88
C GLN A 599 30.58 -10.40 24.93
N HIS A 600 29.34 -10.84 24.62
CA HIS A 600 28.45 -10.12 23.72
C HIS A 600 27.72 -9.02 24.48
N TYR A 601 28.41 -7.92 24.78
CA TYR A 601 27.79 -6.71 25.32
C TYR A 601 28.01 -5.54 24.37
N CYS A 602 27.09 -4.58 24.42
CA CYS A 602 27.24 -3.31 23.72
C CYS A 602 27.92 -2.31 24.67
N ASP A 603 29.09 -1.82 24.30
CA ASP A 603 29.90 -0.93 25.15
C ASP A 603 29.22 0.43 25.39
N LEU A 604 28.23 0.81 24.56
CA LEU A 604 27.49 2.04 24.74
C LEU A 604 26.34 1.91 25.75
N CYS A 605 25.55 0.85 25.66
CA CYS A 605 24.33 0.73 26.49
C CYS A 605 24.43 -0.35 27.57
N GLU A 606 25.56 -1.05 27.65
CA GLU A 606 25.86 -2.12 28.60
C GLU A 606 24.83 -3.26 28.60
N LYS A 607 24.09 -3.40 27.50
CA LYS A 607 23.11 -4.49 27.31
C LYS A 607 23.68 -5.58 26.43
N GLU A 608 23.20 -6.80 26.68
CA GLU A 608 23.55 -7.99 25.91
C GLU A 608 23.26 -7.79 24.42
N ARG A 609 24.19 -8.28 23.60
CA ARG A 609 24.08 -8.41 22.15
C ARG A 609 23.62 -9.83 21.84
N GLU A 610 22.70 -9.93 20.90
CA GLU A 610 22.35 -11.21 20.30
C GLU A 610 23.55 -11.70 19.46
N PRO A 611 24.09 -12.92 19.70
CA PRO A 611 25.32 -13.42 19.06
C PRO A 611 25.30 -13.31 17.54
N ASN A 612 24.19 -13.72 16.93
CA ASN A 612 24.08 -13.83 15.49
C ASN A 612 23.62 -12.52 14.81
N ARG A 613 23.31 -11.46 15.56
CA ARG A 613 22.87 -10.17 14.99
C ARG A 613 24.07 -9.33 14.58
N TRP A 614 23.97 -8.70 13.41
CA TRP A 614 24.98 -7.77 12.94
C TRP A 614 25.18 -6.60 13.90
N PHE A 615 26.40 -6.08 13.91
CA PHE A 615 26.85 -5.04 14.84
C PHE A 615 28.01 -4.23 14.27
N TYR A 616 28.35 -3.15 14.94
CA TYR A 616 29.54 -2.37 14.61
C TYR A 616 30.66 -2.72 15.57
N TYR A 617 31.83 -3.00 15.01
CA TYR A 617 33.02 -3.35 15.78
C TYR A 617 34.19 -2.47 15.35
N CYS A 618 35.02 -2.09 16.31
CA CYS A 618 36.29 -1.44 16.07
C CYS A 618 37.42 -2.33 16.58
N ALA A 619 38.25 -2.85 15.68
CA ALA A 619 39.39 -3.70 16.07
C ALA A 619 40.47 -2.95 16.84
N ASP A 620 40.62 -1.64 16.61
CA ASP A 620 41.66 -0.83 17.27
C ASP A 620 41.29 -0.46 18.71
N CYS A 621 40.01 -0.23 18.96
CA CYS A 621 39.49 0.16 20.27
C CYS A 621 38.84 -1.01 21.03
N ASP A 622 38.67 -2.16 20.37
CA ASP A 622 37.93 -3.33 20.85
C ASP A 622 36.49 -3.01 21.27
N ASN A 623 35.87 -2.03 20.62
CA ASN A 623 34.51 -1.57 20.93
C ASN A 623 33.48 -2.24 20.04
N SER A 624 32.45 -2.82 20.65
CA SER A 624 31.30 -3.47 20.06
C SER A 624 30.00 -2.72 20.36
N LEU A 625 29.25 -2.34 19.33
CA LEU A 625 28.02 -1.56 19.44
C LEU A 625 26.86 -2.22 18.71
N HIS A 626 25.66 -2.20 19.30
CA HIS A 626 24.43 -2.52 18.56
C HIS A 626 24.29 -1.59 17.33
N LEU A 627 23.62 -2.05 16.27
CA LEU A 627 23.39 -1.24 15.06
C LEU A 627 22.79 0.15 15.37
N ASN A 628 21.74 0.19 16.19
CA ASN A 628 21.08 1.44 16.57
C ASN A 628 21.94 2.29 17.51
N CYS A 629 22.84 1.68 18.29
CA CYS A 629 23.76 2.39 19.16
C CYS A 629 24.85 3.11 18.37
N ALA A 630 25.35 2.49 17.30
CA ALA A 630 26.38 3.10 16.44
C ALA A 630 25.80 4.13 15.47
N ILE A 631 24.65 3.83 14.85
CA ILE A 631 24.07 4.64 13.78
C ILE A 631 23.09 5.72 14.32
N GLY A 632 22.47 5.47 15.48
CA GLY A 632 21.37 6.27 16.00
C GLY A 632 19.99 5.83 15.49
N ASP A 633 18.93 6.38 16.09
CA ASP A 633 17.53 6.04 15.79
C ASP A 633 17.03 6.63 14.45
N LEU A 634 17.68 7.68 13.91
CA LEU A 634 17.21 8.49 12.77
C LEU A 634 18.33 8.87 11.78
N PRO A 635 19.15 7.93 11.30
CA PRO A 635 20.38 8.25 10.57
C PRO A 635 20.22 9.03 9.27
N TYR A 636 19.03 8.99 8.67
CA TYR A 636 18.70 9.64 7.39
C TYR A 636 17.86 10.92 7.57
N MET A 637 17.78 11.44 8.80
CA MET A 637 17.17 12.74 9.10
C MET A 637 18.26 13.81 9.17
N LYS A 638 18.05 14.94 8.48
CA LYS A 638 18.96 16.11 8.54
C LYS A 638 18.89 16.76 9.93
N LEU A 639 20.06 17.00 10.53
CA LEU A 639 20.16 17.65 11.85
C LEU A 639 19.62 19.08 11.81
N GLY A 640 19.00 19.55 12.89
CA GLY A 640 18.50 20.92 13.00
C GLY A 640 17.10 21.16 12.42
N ASN A 641 16.52 20.20 11.69
CA ASN A 641 15.17 20.34 11.16
C ASN A 641 14.10 20.28 12.26
N LYS A 642 13.03 21.09 12.07
CA LYS A 642 11.89 21.22 12.97
C LYS A 642 10.76 20.28 12.56
N PHE A 643 10.15 19.62 13.53
CA PHE A 643 9.09 18.63 13.37
C PHE A 643 7.90 18.99 14.25
N LYS A 644 6.72 19.15 13.65
CA LYS A 644 5.50 19.26 14.44
C LYS A 644 5.04 17.86 14.84
N TYR A 645 4.61 17.69 16.08
CA TYR A 645 4.05 16.44 16.56
C TYR A 645 2.72 16.72 17.25
N TYR A 646 1.67 16.00 16.88
CA TYR A 646 0.31 16.25 17.35
C TYR A 646 0.14 16.15 18.88
N ARG A 647 1.05 15.48 19.59
CA ARG A 647 1.01 15.39 21.08
C ARG A 647 1.94 16.36 21.81
N HIS A 648 2.70 17.20 21.11
CA HIS A 648 3.49 18.25 21.74
C HIS A 648 3.28 19.58 21.01
N LYS A 649 2.84 20.61 21.73
CA LYS A 649 2.45 21.90 21.14
C LYS A 649 3.59 22.60 20.38
N HIS A 650 4.83 22.32 20.75
CA HIS A 650 6.02 22.91 20.13
C HIS A 650 6.66 21.97 19.12
N PRO A 651 7.33 22.51 18.08
CA PRO A 651 8.13 21.68 17.19
C PRO A 651 9.36 21.12 17.91
N PHE A 652 9.67 19.85 17.63
CA PHE A 652 10.93 19.22 18.03
C PHE A 652 12.00 19.49 16.99
N ILE A 653 13.25 19.53 17.42
CA ILE A 653 14.42 19.57 16.56
C ILE A 653 15.16 18.24 16.70
N VAL A 654 15.57 17.65 15.58
CA VAL A 654 16.49 16.51 15.61
C VAL A 654 17.87 17.05 15.95
N VAL A 655 18.35 16.67 17.12
CA VAL A 655 19.66 17.07 17.63
C VAL A 655 20.54 15.84 17.75
N LYS A 656 21.84 16.03 17.53
CA LYS A 656 22.86 15.04 17.84
C LYS A 656 23.46 15.42 19.18
N ASN A 657 22.99 14.78 20.25
CA ASN A 657 23.46 15.02 21.60
C ASN A 657 24.72 14.19 21.83
N ILE A 658 25.86 14.87 21.70
CA ILE A 658 27.19 14.26 21.86
C ILE A 658 27.72 14.51 23.28
N TRP A 659 27.44 15.67 23.89
CA TRP A 659 27.92 16.07 25.21
C TRP A 659 26.76 16.52 26.10
N ASN A 660 26.85 16.30 27.42
CA ASN A 660 25.84 16.67 28.41
C ASN A 660 24.41 16.20 28.04
N CYS A 661 24.29 14.92 27.66
CA CYS A 661 23.04 14.37 27.11
C CYS A 661 21.91 14.43 28.16
N PRO A 662 20.79 15.12 27.87
CA PRO A 662 19.67 15.19 28.79
C PRO A 662 18.99 13.81 28.92
N PRO A 663 18.44 13.49 30.10
CA PRO A 663 17.65 12.28 30.27
C PRO A 663 16.34 12.38 29.47
N CYS A 664 15.95 11.27 28.86
CA CYS A 664 14.66 11.14 28.20
C CYS A 664 13.53 11.33 29.21
N LYS A 665 12.60 12.24 28.92
CA LYS A 665 11.44 12.50 29.80
C LYS A 665 10.47 11.33 29.95
N VAL A 666 10.58 10.31 29.12
CA VAL A 666 9.67 9.15 29.11
C VAL A 666 10.29 7.93 29.79
N CYS A 667 11.53 7.56 29.44
CA CYS A 667 12.17 6.36 29.99
C CYS A 667 13.22 6.66 31.06
N GLY A 668 13.63 7.92 31.25
CA GLY A 668 14.66 8.32 32.21
C GLY A 668 16.10 8.08 31.75
N GLU A 669 16.31 7.26 30.72
CA GLU A 669 17.64 6.96 30.16
C GLU A 669 18.25 8.15 29.43
N VAL A 670 19.58 8.22 29.35
CA VAL A 670 20.28 9.32 28.66
C VAL A 670 20.02 9.30 27.14
N CYS A 671 19.65 10.46 26.59
CA CYS A 671 19.47 10.65 25.14
C CYS A 671 20.83 10.82 24.43
N ASN A 672 21.64 9.77 24.38
CA ASN A 672 22.92 9.77 23.67
C ASN A 672 22.72 9.49 22.17
N GLY A 673 23.38 10.26 21.30
CA GLY A 673 23.20 10.19 19.85
C GLY A 673 22.07 11.09 19.35
N GLN A 674 21.25 10.62 18.40
CA GLN A 674 20.13 11.42 17.88
C GLN A 674 18.94 11.41 18.83
N ALA A 675 18.43 12.59 19.17
CA ALA A 675 17.28 12.77 20.03
C ALA A 675 16.35 13.86 19.50
N LEU A 676 15.12 13.88 20.01
CA LEU A 676 14.15 14.95 19.74
C LEU A 676 14.18 15.94 20.91
N GLU A 677 14.56 17.18 20.64
CA GLU A 677 14.65 18.25 21.63
C GLU A 677 13.71 19.41 21.28
N CYS A 678 12.93 19.89 22.25
CA CYS A 678 12.22 21.15 22.11
C CYS A 678 13.13 22.29 22.58
N LYS A 679 13.36 23.30 21.71
CA LYS A 679 14.21 24.47 22.04
C LYS A 679 13.41 25.74 22.38
N GLU A 680 12.09 25.64 22.56
CA GLU A 680 11.29 26.79 23.01
C GLU A 680 11.68 27.18 24.44
N SER A 681 11.73 28.48 24.72
CA SER A 681 12.42 29.10 25.88
C SER A 681 11.91 28.67 27.27
N GLU A 682 10.83 27.90 27.35
CA GLU A 682 10.27 27.34 28.60
C GLU A 682 10.05 25.82 28.55
N CYS A 683 10.48 25.16 27.47
CA CYS A 683 10.19 23.74 27.23
C CYS A 683 11.49 22.92 27.17
N ASN A 684 12.03 22.53 28.33
CA ASN A 684 13.21 21.66 28.41
C ASN A 684 12.81 20.17 28.24
N PHE A 685 12.34 19.83 27.04
CA PHE A 685 11.81 18.52 26.72
C PHE A 685 12.70 17.78 25.73
N THR A 686 13.31 16.68 26.17
CA THR A 686 14.09 15.78 25.31
C THR A 686 13.59 14.34 25.43
N VAL A 687 13.48 13.64 24.31
CA VAL A 687 12.97 12.27 24.27
C VAL A 687 13.71 11.42 23.23
N HIS A 688 13.97 10.15 23.54
CA HIS A 688 14.39 9.18 22.51
C HIS A 688 13.29 9.06 21.46
N ARG A 689 13.68 8.76 20.22
CA ARG A 689 12.67 8.53 19.19
C ARG A 689 11.80 7.34 19.57
N SER A 690 12.36 6.20 20.00
CA SER A 690 11.55 5.03 20.39
C SER A 690 10.52 5.31 21.50
N CYS A 691 10.80 6.29 22.36
CA CYS A 691 9.93 6.66 23.47
C CYS A 691 8.82 7.65 23.11
N HIS A 692 8.84 8.25 21.91
CA HIS A 692 7.84 9.26 21.52
C HIS A 692 6.40 8.72 21.53
N TRP A 693 6.19 7.43 21.21
CA TRP A 693 4.85 6.80 21.21
C TRP A 693 4.20 6.74 22.61
N ARG A 694 5.01 6.84 23.66
CA ARG A 694 4.58 6.77 25.06
C ARG A 694 4.37 8.15 25.68
N LEU A 695 4.47 9.22 24.89
CA LEU A 695 4.07 10.56 25.28
C LEU A 695 2.55 10.57 25.48
N LYS A 696 2.12 10.67 26.74
CA LYS A 696 0.72 10.88 27.14
C LYS A 696 0.42 12.35 27.23
#